data_AF-A0A430ECZ0-F1
#
_entry.id   AF-A0A430ECZ0-F1
#
_cell.length_a   1.000
_cell.length_b   1.000
_cell.length_c   1.000
_cell.angle_alpha   90.00
_cell.angle_beta   90.00
_cell.angle_gamma   90.00
#
_symmetry.space_group_name_H-M   'P 1'
#
loop_
_entity.id
_entity.type
_entity.pdbx_description
1 polymer ?
#
loop_
_entity_poly.entity_id
_entity_poly.type
_entity_poly.pdbx_seq_one_letter_code
_entity_poly.pdbx_strand_id
1 'polypeptide(L)'
;MPDGPVEHVVLSPRFGHLPGFVRALGDRSPVFYEISVFAEAGDSLTVRVKHFTPELAGWEAQSGYVDRPLVDRDATNFYFDGITFSRTGPDSFTVYFLNRSEGQERETLVIPFRRKSASAGTEPGVPAGAVQQQGRLVNEQLQSASFASSRIGISPIRNVTVYLPPGYAQVDRRFPVLYYLQHFFEDHREPFASHGAKQLLDAAIRAHVTGDVIIVAADFSTPAGSSWYVNSPVTGNWEDFLVRELVPHVDATYRTLASRDARGVVGDGVGGYGAIRLGMRHPELFGAVYGMHPVGTGPSIQPSHSRPDFDLLARARSLEDLGDDGYSRIFTSIYQAFSPNPGRPPLYFDPPARRVVGRLAVHSAVTARFHQGFSLTELLPAYADNLKSLRGFKFDWGRQDMLADHVYGAQALSHRLAEFGVPHEAEEHGGGFRDRHWGEQGRFYTDVLPFFAHHLLFGPPSTVQDRATAAHGRLREALIANDPGMLAAPYRADARSMLDYQPALYGRAQITAYHRAMGKRRRVTGYVPVATEILDLGTALVETGMFTITWSLATGATEEERGKYVHVWGVEPDGSLRLESDVRGYFRRLPDPAAFFVDLPQGHTSADHPSAADLALERTLHARNARNAVAVRTHDAETQIADYSEDAVVMPFADTNKTGIAEIRPYLLAYTEAGRGATFGSVRVWNVGFEDFGAYVIEYPKFQVNWRSSTASGVVKGGGLRLWRRRADGSLALFRQIGTHDYR
;
A
#
# COMPACT_ATOMS: atom_id res chain seq x y z
N MET A 1 1.31 25.40 41.57
CA MET A 1 1.30 23.99 41.09
C MET A 1 0.00 23.76 40.34
N PRO A 2 -0.06 22.82 39.39
CA PRO A 2 -1.34 22.28 38.95
C PRO A 2 -2.02 21.63 40.16
N ASP A 3 -3.22 22.06 40.52
CA ASP A 3 -4.02 21.41 41.58
C ASP A 3 -4.73 20.14 41.05
N GLY A 4 -4.40 19.68 39.84
CA GLY A 4 -5.03 18.56 39.15
C GLY A 4 -4.03 17.50 38.65
N PRO A 5 -4.52 16.46 37.95
CA PRO A 5 -3.73 15.29 37.59
C PRO A 5 -2.62 15.60 36.58
N VAL A 6 -1.49 14.89 36.73
CA VAL A 6 -0.36 14.93 35.81
C VAL A 6 -0.27 13.60 35.06
N GLU A 7 -0.28 13.68 33.74
CA GLU A 7 -0.09 12.53 32.86
C GLU A 7 1.33 12.55 32.30
N HIS A 8 2.04 11.43 32.39
CA HIS A 8 3.35 11.24 31.79
C HIS A 8 3.29 10.06 30.83
N VAL A 9 3.51 10.34 29.55
CA VAL A 9 3.56 9.35 28.47
C VAL A 9 5.02 9.18 28.08
N VAL A 10 5.53 7.95 28.12
CA VAL A 10 6.87 7.61 27.67
C VAL A 10 6.73 6.68 26.47
N LEU A 11 7.35 7.03 25.35
CA LEU A 11 7.35 6.23 24.13
C LEU A 11 8.47 5.18 24.17
N SER A 12 8.43 4.21 23.27
CA SER A 12 9.52 3.23 23.16
C SER A 12 10.82 3.91 22.71
N PRO A 13 11.99 3.52 23.26
CA PRO A 13 13.26 4.14 22.88
C PRO A 13 13.60 3.84 21.40
N ARG A 14 14.08 4.86 20.69
CA ARG A 14 14.51 4.82 19.28
C ARG A 14 15.75 5.69 19.11
N PHE A 15 16.77 5.19 18.39
CA PHE A 15 17.98 5.94 18.03
C PHE A 15 18.73 6.59 19.21
N GLY A 16 18.85 5.91 20.36
CA GLY A 16 19.52 6.47 21.56
C GLY A 16 18.70 7.53 22.30
N HIS A 17 17.42 7.68 21.94
CA HIS A 17 16.48 8.60 22.56
C HIS A 17 15.26 7.85 23.11
N LEU A 18 14.78 8.26 24.27
CA LEU A 18 13.51 7.84 24.87
C LEU A 18 12.61 9.08 24.98
N PRO A 19 11.74 9.33 23.98
CA PRO A 19 10.87 10.48 24.00
C PRO A 19 9.75 10.31 25.03
N GLY A 20 9.40 11.41 25.67
CA GLY A 20 8.38 11.53 26.68
C GLY A 20 7.62 12.82 26.55
N PHE A 21 6.41 12.81 27.10
CA PHE A 21 5.51 13.95 27.12
C PHE A 21 4.80 13.99 28.47
N VAL A 22 4.78 15.16 29.09
CA VAL A 22 4.06 15.41 30.33
C VAL A 22 2.98 16.45 30.08
N ARG A 23 1.79 16.20 30.58
CA ARG A 23 0.67 17.15 30.60
C ARG A 23 0.15 17.26 32.02
N ALA A 24 0.10 18.47 32.56
CA ALA A 24 -0.59 18.73 33.82
C ALA A 24 -1.92 19.45 33.59
N LEU A 25 -2.96 18.98 34.26
CA LEU A 25 -4.31 19.51 34.18
C LEU A 25 -4.63 20.32 35.44
N GLY A 26 -5.37 21.43 35.28
CA GLY A 26 -6.09 22.08 36.37
C GLY A 26 -7.50 21.48 36.52
N ASP A 27 -8.50 22.30 36.87
CA ASP A 27 -9.91 21.90 37.04
C ASP A 27 -10.65 21.61 35.70
N ARG A 28 -9.98 20.90 34.76
CA ARG A 28 -10.41 20.39 33.42
C ARG A 28 -9.71 20.97 32.19
N SER A 29 -8.77 21.89 32.35
CA SER A 29 -7.96 22.41 31.23
C SER A 29 -6.47 22.15 31.44
N PRO A 30 -5.69 21.90 30.36
CA PRO A 30 -4.25 21.87 30.45
C PRO A 30 -3.73 23.19 31.00
N VAL A 31 -2.84 23.11 31.98
CA VAL A 31 -2.16 24.29 32.54
C VAL A 31 -0.68 24.31 32.19
N PHE A 32 -0.15 23.18 31.70
CA PHE A 32 1.26 22.98 31.45
C PHE A 32 1.49 21.77 30.54
N TYR A 33 2.45 21.91 29.62
CA TYR A 33 2.99 20.82 28.83
C TYR A 33 4.51 20.81 28.93
N GLU A 34 5.08 19.60 28.91
CA GLU A 34 6.52 19.39 28.81
C GLU A 34 6.80 18.29 27.79
N ILE A 35 7.79 18.55 26.93
CA ILE A 35 8.42 17.51 26.12
C ILE A 35 9.70 17.13 26.85
N SER A 36 9.84 15.86 27.19
CA SER A 36 11.03 15.31 27.84
C SER A 36 11.67 14.28 26.93
N VAL A 37 13.00 14.30 26.79
CA VAL A 37 13.72 13.30 25.99
C VAL A 37 14.90 12.83 26.82
N PHE A 38 14.89 11.57 27.24
CA PHE A 38 16.11 10.96 27.75
C PHE A 38 16.99 10.66 26.55
N ALA A 39 18.21 11.15 26.55
CA ALA A 39 19.14 11.01 25.44
C ALA A 39 20.51 10.58 25.96
N GLU A 40 21.23 9.79 25.16
CA GLU A 40 22.65 9.57 25.36
C GLU A 40 23.43 10.88 25.19
N ALA A 41 24.33 11.15 26.13
CA ALA A 41 25.20 12.33 26.14
C ALA A 41 26.61 11.88 26.53
N GLY A 42 27.44 11.59 25.52
CA GLY A 42 28.73 10.93 25.73
C GLY A 42 28.53 9.52 26.31
N ASP A 43 29.25 9.20 27.38
CA ASP A 43 29.14 7.90 28.09
C ASP A 43 28.08 7.92 29.20
N SER A 44 27.19 8.92 29.22
CA SER A 44 26.15 9.11 30.24
C SER A 44 24.79 9.42 29.60
N LEU A 45 23.78 9.69 30.43
CA LEU A 45 22.44 10.09 30.02
C LEU A 45 22.18 11.56 30.38
N THR A 46 21.31 12.21 29.61
CA THR A 46 20.72 13.50 29.97
C THR A 46 19.22 13.45 29.74
N VAL A 47 18.45 14.20 30.53
CA VAL A 47 17.06 14.50 30.24
C VAL A 47 16.99 15.89 29.65
N ARG A 48 16.57 16.00 28.40
CA ARG A 48 16.30 17.28 27.75
C ARG A 48 14.84 17.62 27.93
N VAL A 49 14.54 18.74 28.55
CA VAL A 49 13.16 19.21 28.74
C VAL A 49 12.91 20.52 28.01
N LYS A 50 11.66 20.69 27.58
CA LYS A 50 11.14 21.95 27.05
C LYS A 50 9.70 22.13 27.51
N HIS A 51 9.38 23.32 28.01
CA HIS A 51 8.10 23.62 28.64
C HIS A 51 7.25 24.53 27.76
N PHE A 52 5.94 24.34 27.82
CA PHE A 52 4.98 25.13 27.05
C PHE A 52 3.79 25.55 27.91
N THR A 53 3.27 26.75 27.63
CA THR A 53 1.97 27.21 28.14
C THR A 53 0.82 26.41 27.49
N PRO A 54 -0.42 26.51 27.99
CA PRO A 54 -1.59 25.88 27.37
C PRO A 54 -1.81 26.27 25.90
N GLU A 55 -1.38 27.47 25.50
CA GLU A 55 -1.44 28.01 24.14
C GLU A 55 -0.25 27.55 23.27
N LEU A 56 0.58 26.63 23.78
CA LEU A 56 1.79 26.10 23.15
C LEU A 56 2.89 27.14 22.91
N ALA A 57 2.92 28.22 23.69
CA ALA A 57 4.05 29.13 23.72
C ALA A 57 5.18 28.53 24.57
N GLY A 58 6.37 28.37 23.99
CA GLY A 58 7.54 27.80 24.69
C GLY A 58 8.12 28.77 25.74
N TRP A 59 8.53 28.25 26.89
CA TRP A 59 9.19 29.04 27.94
C TRP A 59 10.66 29.28 27.59
N GLU A 60 11.31 28.28 27.02
CA GLU A 60 12.66 28.38 26.48
C GLU A 60 12.66 29.02 25.08
N ALA A 61 13.81 29.56 24.67
CA ALA A 61 14.02 30.05 23.31
C ALA A 61 13.65 28.97 22.26
N GLN A 62 13.27 29.40 21.05
CA GLN A 62 12.77 28.49 20.01
C GLN A 62 13.74 27.33 19.70
N SER A 63 15.05 27.56 19.74
CA SER A 63 16.12 26.56 19.59
C SER A 63 16.67 25.98 20.90
N GLY A 64 16.22 26.45 22.06
CA GLY A 64 16.72 26.04 23.37
C GLY A 64 15.98 24.83 23.97
N TYR A 65 16.74 24.01 24.69
CA TYR A 65 16.30 22.98 25.63
C TYR A 65 16.99 23.22 26.98
N VAL A 66 16.42 22.69 28.05
CA VAL A 66 17.13 22.57 29.32
C VAL A 66 17.63 21.14 29.45
N ASP A 67 18.95 20.96 29.38
CA ASP A 67 19.60 19.66 29.57
C ASP A 67 19.85 19.44 31.07
N ARG A 68 19.37 18.31 31.59
CA ARG A 68 19.60 17.85 32.96
C ARG A 68 20.45 16.58 32.92
N PRO A 69 21.79 16.68 33.02
CA PRO A 69 22.66 15.51 32.95
C PRO A 69 22.43 14.57 34.13
N LEU A 70 22.65 13.27 33.91
CA LEU A 70 22.65 12.26 34.98
C LEU A 70 23.87 12.50 35.87
N VAL A 71 23.61 12.72 37.16
CA VAL A 71 24.61 12.97 38.21
C VAL A 71 25.01 11.67 38.88
N ASP A 72 24.03 10.81 39.21
CA ASP A 72 24.27 9.54 39.89
C ASP A 72 23.10 8.56 39.67
N ARG A 73 23.28 7.29 40.05
CA ARG A 73 22.20 6.29 40.10
C ARG A 73 22.44 5.24 41.17
N ASP A 74 21.35 4.70 41.70
CA ASP A 74 21.37 3.51 42.54
C ASP A 74 20.43 2.42 41.98
N ALA A 75 20.13 1.38 42.76
CA ALA A 75 19.29 0.26 42.33
C ALA A 75 17.85 0.65 41.97
N THR A 76 17.35 1.76 42.50
CA THR A 76 15.96 2.21 42.36
C THR A 76 15.82 3.64 41.87
N ASN A 77 16.88 4.45 41.90
CA ASN A 77 16.83 5.87 41.59
C ASN A 77 17.81 6.28 40.48
N PHE A 78 17.37 7.23 39.64
CA PHE A 78 18.20 7.98 38.72
C PHE A 78 18.19 9.45 39.10
N TYR A 79 19.36 10.00 39.43
CA TYR A 79 19.53 11.38 39.88
C TYR A 79 20.04 12.22 38.72
N PHE A 80 19.16 12.99 38.09
CA PHE A 80 19.52 14.03 37.11
C PHE A 80 19.62 15.38 37.82
N ASP A 81 20.33 16.33 37.22
CA ASP A 81 20.48 17.67 37.81
C ASP A 81 19.09 18.32 38.06
N GLY A 82 18.72 18.43 39.34
CA GLY A 82 17.44 18.95 39.80
C GLY A 82 16.21 18.07 39.56
N ILE A 83 16.35 16.83 39.06
CA ILE A 83 15.22 15.89 38.85
C ILE A 83 15.64 14.47 39.25
N THR A 84 14.90 13.82 40.15
CA THR A 84 15.13 12.41 40.50
C THR A 84 13.96 11.54 40.09
N PHE A 85 14.23 10.44 39.38
CA PHE A 85 13.25 9.40 39.06
C PHE A 85 13.47 8.20 39.97
N SER A 86 12.49 7.86 40.80
CA SER A 86 12.54 6.75 41.76
C SER A 86 11.52 5.68 41.42
N ARG A 87 11.96 4.43 41.22
CA ARG A 87 11.04 3.30 41.05
C ARG A 87 10.43 2.92 42.40
N THR A 88 9.12 3.11 42.54
CA THR A 88 8.38 2.83 43.79
C THR A 88 7.57 1.54 43.75
N GLY A 89 7.51 0.86 42.59
CA GLY A 89 6.83 -0.42 42.43
C GLY A 89 7.03 -1.04 41.04
N PRO A 90 6.38 -2.19 40.74
CA PRO A 90 6.44 -2.81 39.42
C PRO A 90 5.79 -1.94 38.33
N ASP A 91 4.75 -1.18 38.69
CA ASP A 91 3.96 -0.32 37.80
C ASP A 91 3.90 1.14 38.27
N SER A 92 4.83 1.57 39.13
CA SER A 92 4.85 2.93 39.68
C SER A 92 6.26 3.48 39.85
N PHE A 93 6.38 4.79 39.68
CA PHE A 93 7.59 5.55 39.96
C PHE A 93 7.20 6.92 40.51
N THR A 94 8.09 7.58 41.23
CA THR A 94 7.91 8.92 41.76
C THR A 94 8.98 9.83 41.17
N VAL A 95 8.59 11.04 40.75
CA VAL A 95 9.52 12.07 40.30
C VAL A 95 9.63 13.15 41.37
N TYR A 96 10.87 13.50 41.71
CA TYR A 96 11.20 14.57 42.64
C TYR A 96 11.85 15.71 41.86
N PHE A 97 11.30 16.92 41.94
CA PHE A 97 11.90 18.12 41.34
C PHE A 97 12.44 19.02 42.45
N LEU A 98 13.71 19.38 42.35
CA LEU A 98 14.34 20.30 43.28
C LEU A 98 14.16 21.75 42.78
N ASN A 99 13.41 22.56 43.52
CA ASN A 99 13.28 23.99 43.21
C ASN A 99 14.40 24.78 43.91
N ARG A 100 15.28 25.40 43.11
CA ARG A 100 16.36 26.27 43.59
C ARG A 100 15.99 27.73 43.29
N SER A 101 15.72 28.51 44.33
CA SER A 101 15.56 29.97 44.22
C SER A 101 16.68 30.63 45.02
N GLU A 102 17.41 31.55 44.40
CA GLU A 102 18.43 32.41 45.07
C GLU A 102 19.48 31.65 45.90
N GLY A 103 19.93 30.49 45.42
CA GLY A 103 21.02 29.74 46.06
C GLY A 103 20.65 29.01 47.37
N GLN A 104 19.37 28.95 47.74
CA GLN A 104 18.87 28.11 48.83
C GLN A 104 17.91 27.03 48.30
N GLU A 105 18.11 25.78 48.74
CA GLU A 105 17.17 24.68 48.50
C GLU A 105 15.92 24.93 49.35
N ARG A 106 14.79 25.25 48.71
CA ARG A 106 13.57 25.67 49.41
C ARG A 106 12.44 24.64 49.37
N GLU A 107 12.30 23.83 48.33
CA GLU A 107 11.18 22.88 48.24
C GLU A 107 11.42 21.76 47.20
N THR A 108 10.98 20.54 47.52
CA THR A 108 10.96 19.40 46.57
C THR A 108 9.52 19.14 46.16
N LEU A 109 9.21 19.30 44.87
CA LEU A 109 7.94 18.84 44.31
C LEU A 109 7.99 17.33 44.10
N VAL A 110 7.01 16.61 44.63
CA VAL A 110 6.92 15.15 44.56
C VAL A 110 5.70 14.75 43.75
N ILE A 111 5.90 14.07 42.62
CA ILE A 111 4.82 13.61 41.75
C ILE A 111 4.87 12.08 41.64
N PRO A 112 3.94 11.36 42.30
CA PRO A 112 3.82 9.92 42.15
C PRO A 112 3.08 9.57 40.85
N PHE A 113 3.66 8.69 40.05
CA PHE A 113 3.08 8.14 38.84
C PHE A 113 2.76 6.65 39.03
N ARG A 114 1.58 6.25 38.56
CA ARG A 114 1.19 4.84 38.43
C ARG A 114 0.76 4.58 36.99
N ARG A 115 1.22 3.47 36.42
CA ARG A 115 0.81 3.05 35.08
C ARG A 115 -0.71 2.90 35.05
N LYS A 116 -1.36 3.63 34.14
CA LYS A 116 -2.79 3.48 33.88
C LYS A 116 -3.01 2.12 33.22
N SER A 117 -3.51 1.16 34.00
CA SER A 117 -4.02 -0.09 33.46
C SER A 117 -5.15 0.24 32.48
N ALA A 118 -5.08 -0.28 31.25
CA ALA A 118 -6.15 -0.13 30.27
C ALA A 118 -7.46 -0.60 30.92
N SER A 119 -8.38 0.33 31.16
CA SER A 119 -9.66 0.01 31.79
C SER A 119 -10.51 -0.77 30.78
N ALA A 120 -10.49 -2.09 30.95
CA ALA A 120 -11.57 -2.97 30.55
C ALA A 120 -12.90 -2.39 31.06
N GLY A 121 -13.89 -2.31 30.18
CA GLY A 121 -15.27 -2.15 30.59
C GLY A 121 -15.64 -3.28 31.57
N THR A 122 -16.41 -2.95 32.58
CA THR A 122 -16.92 -3.87 33.61
C THR A 122 -17.50 -5.15 33.03
N GLU A 123 -16.79 -6.28 33.19
CA GLU A 123 -17.39 -7.60 33.28
C GLU A 123 -17.67 -7.92 34.76
N PRO A 124 -18.83 -8.53 35.09
CA PRO A 124 -19.05 -9.12 36.40
C PRO A 124 -18.03 -10.24 36.62
N GLY A 125 -17.52 -10.35 37.85
CA GLY A 125 -16.43 -11.27 38.21
C GLY A 125 -16.54 -12.65 37.55
N VAL A 126 -15.56 -12.98 36.72
CA VAL A 126 -15.41 -14.30 36.12
C VAL A 126 -15.04 -15.28 37.23
N PRO A 127 -15.81 -16.36 37.44
CA PRO A 127 -15.45 -17.41 38.38
C PRO A 127 -14.10 -18.01 37.99
N ALA A 128 -13.28 -18.36 38.98
CA ALA A 128 -12.07 -19.15 38.77
C ALA A 128 -12.47 -20.48 38.06
N GLY A 129 -12.23 -20.55 36.75
CA GLY A 129 -12.64 -21.70 35.93
C GLY A 129 -12.81 -21.45 34.42
N ALA A 130 -12.78 -20.20 33.92
CA ALA A 130 -12.84 -19.96 32.48
C ALA A 130 -11.54 -20.43 31.79
N VAL A 131 -11.64 -21.51 31.00
CA VAL A 131 -10.55 -22.00 30.15
C VAL A 131 -10.17 -20.87 29.19
N GLN A 132 -8.96 -20.33 29.36
CA GLN A 132 -8.44 -19.29 28.48
C GLN A 132 -8.30 -19.88 27.07
N GLN A 133 -9.07 -19.35 26.13
CA GLN A 133 -9.09 -19.87 24.77
C GLN A 133 -7.72 -19.69 24.11
N GLN A 134 -7.28 -20.73 23.41
CA GLN A 134 -6.01 -20.75 22.69
C GLN A 134 -6.27 -20.91 21.20
N GLY A 135 -5.34 -20.45 20.37
CA GLY A 135 -5.38 -20.71 18.94
C GLY A 135 -5.28 -22.21 18.65
N ARG A 136 -5.67 -22.60 17.45
CA ARG A 136 -5.72 -24.01 17.02
C ARG A 136 -4.93 -24.19 15.73
N LEU A 137 -4.15 -25.27 15.64
CA LEU A 137 -3.55 -25.70 14.39
C LEU A 137 -4.46 -26.72 13.70
N VAL A 138 -4.66 -26.55 12.41
CA VAL A 138 -5.35 -27.48 11.52
C VAL A 138 -4.34 -27.92 10.48
N ASN A 139 -4.19 -29.24 10.31
CA ASN A 139 -3.36 -29.81 9.26
C ASN A 139 -4.28 -30.44 8.22
N GLU A 140 -4.07 -30.08 6.96
CA GLU A 140 -4.85 -30.57 5.84
C GLU A 140 -3.97 -30.88 4.63
N GLN A 141 -4.57 -31.54 3.64
CA GLN A 141 -3.92 -31.92 2.39
C GLN A 141 -4.70 -31.34 1.22
N LEU A 142 -3.99 -30.69 0.33
CA LEU A 142 -4.52 -30.12 -0.91
C LEU A 142 -3.97 -30.89 -2.11
N GLN A 143 -4.86 -31.51 -2.87
CA GLN A 143 -4.51 -32.11 -4.17
C GLN A 143 -4.37 -30.99 -5.21
N SER A 144 -3.20 -30.92 -5.83
CA SER A 144 -2.87 -29.85 -6.78
C SER A 144 -2.73 -30.36 -8.21
N ALA A 145 -3.26 -29.60 -9.17
CA ALA A 145 -3.06 -29.84 -10.60
C ALA A 145 -1.76 -29.21 -11.12
N SER A 146 -1.26 -28.18 -10.44
CA SER A 146 -0.06 -27.42 -10.79
C SER A 146 1.25 -28.24 -10.85
N PHE A 147 1.25 -29.47 -10.34
CA PHE A 147 2.42 -30.35 -10.32
C PHE A 147 2.40 -31.47 -11.37
N ALA A 148 1.35 -31.56 -12.19
CA ALA A 148 1.20 -32.62 -13.19
C ALA A 148 2.37 -32.70 -14.20
N SER A 149 3.05 -31.58 -14.46
CA SER A 149 4.18 -31.50 -15.39
C SER A 149 5.56 -31.60 -14.73
N SER A 150 5.64 -31.84 -13.41
CA SER A 150 6.92 -31.89 -12.71
C SER A 150 7.73 -33.12 -13.11
N ARG A 151 9.04 -32.93 -13.27
CA ARG A 151 10.00 -33.98 -13.71
C ARG A 151 10.91 -34.48 -12.61
N ILE A 152 10.76 -33.94 -11.40
CA ILE A 152 11.62 -34.21 -10.24
C ILE A 152 10.93 -35.05 -9.15
N GLY A 153 9.79 -35.66 -9.47
CA GLY A 153 9.13 -36.64 -8.59
C GLY A 153 8.49 -36.04 -7.34
N ILE A 154 7.99 -34.80 -7.40
CA ILE A 154 7.24 -34.21 -6.27
C ILE A 154 5.83 -34.80 -6.18
N SER A 155 5.31 -34.86 -4.96
CA SER A 155 3.91 -35.24 -4.69
C SER A 155 2.96 -34.14 -5.19
N PRO A 156 1.87 -34.50 -5.91
CA PRO A 156 0.81 -33.54 -6.23
C PRO A 156 -0.09 -33.23 -5.02
N ILE A 157 0.00 -34.02 -3.94
CA ILE A 157 -0.65 -33.74 -2.65
C ILE A 157 0.30 -32.88 -1.83
N ARG A 158 -0.15 -31.69 -1.44
CA ARG A 158 0.58 -30.76 -0.58
C ARG A 158 -0.04 -30.66 0.80
N ASN A 159 0.78 -30.78 1.83
CA ASN A 159 0.34 -30.54 3.20
C ASN A 159 0.28 -29.04 3.48
N VAL A 160 -0.71 -28.64 4.27
CA VAL A 160 -0.95 -27.27 4.71
C VAL A 160 -1.20 -27.27 6.21
N THR A 161 -0.54 -26.38 6.94
CA THR A 161 -0.84 -26.08 8.34
C THR A 161 -1.45 -24.69 8.44
N VAL A 162 -2.64 -24.63 9.03
CA VAL A 162 -3.38 -23.40 9.26
C VAL A 162 -3.50 -23.13 10.76
N TYR A 163 -3.05 -21.97 11.20
CA TYR A 163 -3.31 -21.44 12.53
C TYR A 163 -4.60 -20.63 12.53
N LEU A 164 -5.52 -21.01 13.41
CA LEU A 164 -6.76 -20.29 13.68
C LEU A 164 -6.62 -19.55 15.02
N PRO A 165 -6.96 -18.25 15.09
CA PRO A 165 -6.80 -17.45 16.29
C PRO A 165 -7.71 -17.93 17.44
N PRO A 166 -7.38 -17.59 18.71
CA PRO A 166 -8.27 -17.85 19.84
C PRO A 166 -9.69 -17.32 19.59
N GLY A 167 -10.72 -18.07 19.99
CA GLY A 167 -12.10 -17.62 19.79
C GLY A 167 -12.65 -17.79 18.38
N TYR A 168 -11.87 -18.35 17.43
CA TYR A 168 -12.32 -18.56 16.05
C TYR A 168 -13.70 -19.21 16.01
N ALA A 169 -13.89 -20.37 16.65
CA ALA A 169 -15.14 -21.17 16.54
C ALA A 169 -16.40 -20.51 17.13
N GLN A 170 -16.27 -19.42 17.90
CA GLN A 170 -17.35 -18.86 18.72
C GLN A 170 -17.98 -17.61 18.15
N VAL A 171 -17.32 -16.95 17.20
CA VAL A 171 -17.77 -15.68 16.61
C VAL A 171 -18.03 -15.87 15.12
N ASP A 172 -19.08 -15.29 14.56
CA ASP A 172 -19.38 -15.36 13.12
C ASP A 172 -18.68 -14.25 12.30
N ARG A 173 -17.47 -13.88 12.71
CA ARG A 173 -16.66 -12.88 12.00
C ARG A 173 -15.68 -13.53 11.03
N ARG A 174 -15.22 -12.74 10.07
CA ARG A 174 -14.17 -13.09 9.11
C ARG A 174 -12.84 -12.47 9.53
N PHE A 175 -11.73 -13.11 9.17
CA PHE A 175 -10.39 -12.79 9.65
C PHE A 175 -9.42 -12.49 8.49
N PRO A 176 -8.45 -11.58 8.68
CA PRO A 176 -7.32 -11.45 7.75
C PRO A 176 -6.48 -12.72 7.72
N VAL A 177 -5.72 -12.88 6.63
CA VAL A 177 -4.85 -14.05 6.41
C VAL A 177 -3.43 -13.63 6.08
N LEU A 178 -2.46 -14.22 6.76
CA LEU A 178 -1.05 -14.15 6.38
C LEU A 178 -0.58 -15.49 5.83
N TYR A 179 -0.02 -15.47 4.63
CA TYR A 179 0.68 -16.61 4.05
C TYR A 179 2.15 -16.54 4.47
N TYR A 180 2.63 -17.57 5.17
CA TYR A 180 4.02 -17.69 5.57
C TYR A 180 4.79 -18.56 4.58
N LEU A 181 5.81 -17.98 3.97
CA LEU A 181 6.71 -18.62 3.02
C LEU A 181 8.04 -18.92 3.73
N GLN A 182 8.44 -20.16 3.60
CA GLN A 182 9.48 -20.81 4.37
C GLN A 182 10.84 -20.78 3.69
N HIS A 183 11.89 -21.10 4.45
CA HIS A 183 13.26 -21.11 3.97
C HIS A 183 13.62 -22.41 3.21
N PHE A 184 14.88 -22.57 2.81
CA PHE A 184 15.33 -23.81 2.16
C PHE A 184 15.23 -24.99 3.12
N PHE A 185 14.84 -26.14 2.58
CA PHE A 185 14.78 -27.42 3.30
C PHE A 185 13.77 -27.46 4.46
N GLU A 186 12.89 -26.47 4.54
CA GLU A 186 11.79 -26.40 5.51
C GLU A 186 10.48 -26.87 4.86
N ASP A 187 9.53 -27.34 5.69
CA ASP A 187 8.16 -27.64 5.28
C ASP A 187 7.12 -26.92 6.15
N HIS A 188 5.85 -27.07 5.76
CA HIS A 188 4.69 -26.37 6.34
C HIS A 188 4.60 -26.38 7.88
N ARG A 189 5.28 -27.32 8.54
CA ARG A 189 5.29 -27.47 10.01
C ARG A 189 6.29 -26.55 10.68
N GLU A 190 7.31 -26.08 9.98
CA GLU A 190 8.49 -25.43 10.56
C GLU A 190 8.16 -24.26 11.51
N PRO A 191 7.27 -23.30 11.14
CA PRO A 191 6.92 -22.20 12.05
C PRO A 191 6.40 -22.70 13.41
N PHE A 192 5.63 -23.79 13.40
CA PHE A 192 4.92 -24.25 14.58
C PHE A 192 5.69 -25.30 15.37
N ALA A 193 6.34 -26.24 14.67
CA ALA A 193 7.05 -27.36 15.28
C ALA A 193 8.42 -26.94 15.84
N SER A 194 9.13 -26.08 15.11
CA SER A 194 10.53 -25.74 15.43
C SER A 194 10.67 -24.38 16.11
N HIS A 195 9.69 -23.49 15.94
CA HIS A 195 9.78 -22.10 16.40
C HIS A 195 8.70 -21.65 17.39
N GLY A 196 7.78 -22.54 17.78
CA GLY A 196 6.74 -22.21 18.76
C GLY A 196 5.80 -21.08 18.32
N ALA A 197 5.60 -20.90 17.00
CA ALA A 197 4.81 -19.79 16.48
C ALA A 197 3.39 -19.75 17.02
N LYS A 198 2.78 -20.91 17.35
CA LYS A 198 1.43 -20.95 17.93
C LYS A 198 1.37 -20.19 19.26
N GLN A 199 2.28 -20.48 20.19
CA GLN A 199 2.33 -19.83 21.49
C GLN A 199 2.66 -18.35 21.35
N LEU A 200 3.56 -18.01 20.43
CA LEU A 200 3.93 -16.64 20.12
C LEU A 200 2.75 -15.83 19.58
N LEU A 201 1.99 -16.38 18.62
CA LEU A 201 0.79 -15.77 18.05
C LEU A 201 -0.31 -15.62 19.10
N ASP A 202 -0.55 -16.66 19.90
CA ASP A 202 -1.52 -16.60 21.01
C ASP A 202 -1.14 -15.48 22.00
N ALA A 203 0.14 -15.30 22.30
CA ALA A 203 0.63 -14.21 23.14
C ALA A 203 0.50 -12.84 22.48
N ALA A 204 0.88 -12.71 21.21
CA ALA A 204 0.80 -11.46 20.44
C ALA A 204 -0.63 -10.94 20.33
N ILE A 205 -1.59 -11.83 20.06
CA ILE A 205 -3.02 -11.49 19.97
C ILE A 205 -3.54 -11.04 21.34
N ARG A 206 -3.21 -11.77 22.42
CA ARG A 206 -3.59 -11.37 23.80
C ARG A 206 -2.98 -10.02 24.21
N ALA A 207 -1.77 -9.73 23.75
CA ALA A 207 -1.06 -8.48 24.02
C ALA A 207 -1.44 -7.34 23.06
N HIS A 208 -2.35 -7.58 22.12
CA HIS A 208 -2.74 -6.61 21.07
C HIS A 208 -1.58 -6.10 20.22
N VAL A 209 -0.51 -6.89 20.07
CA VAL A 209 0.57 -6.63 19.10
C VAL A 209 0.06 -6.79 17.67
N THR A 210 -0.90 -7.68 17.48
CA THR A 210 -1.69 -7.83 16.26
C THR A 210 -3.13 -8.20 16.63
N GLY A 211 -4.07 -7.99 15.72
CA GLY A 211 -5.43 -8.49 15.89
C GLY A 211 -5.53 -10.00 15.59
N ASP A 212 -6.74 -10.55 15.68
CA ASP A 212 -6.97 -11.94 15.32
C ASP A 212 -6.69 -12.18 13.83
N VAL A 213 -5.75 -13.10 13.55
CA VAL A 213 -5.27 -13.36 12.20
C VAL A 213 -5.12 -14.87 11.97
N ILE A 214 -5.44 -15.31 10.75
CA ILE A 214 -5.17 -16.67 10.29
C ILE A 214 -3.76 -16.70 9.70
N ILE A 215 -2.96 -17.71 10.04
CA ILE A 215 -1.66 -17.95 9.40
C ILE A 215 -1.72 -19.24 8.60
N VAL A 216 -1.30 -19.20 7.33
CA VAL A 216 -1.26 -20.36 6.44
C VAL A 216 0.17 -20.65 6.04
N ALA A 217 0.64 -21.86 6.31
CA ALA A 217 1.90 -22.40 5.80
C ALA A 217 1.61 -23.64 4.98
N ALA A 218 1.99 -23.65 3.70
CA ALA A 218 1.87 -24.82 2.82
C ALA A 218 3.25 -25.34 2.43
N ASP A 219 3.35 -26.62 2.09
CA ASP A 219 4.62 -27.23 1.73
C ASP A 219 5.04 -26.86 0.30
N PHE A 220 6.09 -26.05 0.19
CA PHE A 220 6.71 -25.57 -1.05
C PHE A 220 8.08 -26.21 -1.32
N SER A 221 8.42 -27.29 -0.61
CA SER A 221 9.72 -27.94 -0.69
C SER A 221 9.88 -28.73 -2.00
N THR A 222 11.13 -28.75 -2.48
CA THR A 222 11.59 -29.62 -3.56
C THR A 222 12.71 -30.51 -3.02
N PRO A 223 13.07 -31.61 -3.69
CA PRO A 223 14.25 -32.39 -3.32
C PRO A 223 15.56 -31.56 -3.29
N ALA A 224 15.65 -30.50 -4.10
CA ALA A 224 16.78 -29.56 -4.10
C ALA A 224 16.70 -28.48 -3.00
N GLY A 225 15.59 -28.41 -2.25
CA GLY A 225 15.43 -27.59 -1.04
C GLY A 225 14.35 -26.53 -1.10
N SER A 226 14.07 -25.94 -2.26
CA SER A 226 13.01 -24.94 -2.42
C SER A 226 12.47 -24.93 -3.83
N SER A 227 11.22 -24.50 -3.97
CA SER A 227 10.57 -24.21 -5.24
C SER A 227 10.87 -22.81 -5.79
N TRP A 228 11.45 -21.94 -4.97
CA TRP A 228 11.58 -20.50 -5.25
C TRP A 228 10.24 -19.78 -5.49
N TYR A 229 9.12 -20.44 -5.21
CA TYR A 229 7.77 -19.89 -5.40
C TYR A 229 7.52 -19.43 -6.85
N VAL A 230 8.15 -20.09 -7.83
CA VAL A 230 8.02 -19.76 -9.25
C VAL A 230 7.50 -20.95 -10.05
N ASN A 231 6.86 -20.67 -11.18
CA ASN A 231 6.49 -21.71 -12.13
C ASN A 231 7.73 -22.20 -12.90
N SER A 232 7.92 -23.52 -12.96
CA SER A 232 8.98 -24.16 -13.72
C SER A 232 8.45 -25.39 -14.45
N PRO A 233 8.80 -25.58 -15.74
CA PRO A 233 8.47 -26.82 -16.45
C PRO A 233 9.18 -28.05 -15.86
N VAL A 234 10.14 -27.86 -14.96
CA VAL A 234 10.91 -28.95 -14.34
C VAL A 234 10.41 -29.25 -12.94
N THR A 235 10.27 -28.23 -12.10
CA THR A 235 9.89 -28.42 -10.70
C THR A 235 8.39 -28.39 -10.46
N GLY A 236 7.60 -27.81 -11.36
CA GLY A 236 6.14 -27.62 -11.22
C GLY A 236 5.74 -26.14 -11.16
N ASN A 237 4.44 -25.88 -11.21
CA ASN A 237 3.90 -24.52 -11.23
C ASN A 237 3.57 -23.99 -9.82
N TRP A 238 4.59 -23.62 -9.06
CA TRP A 238 4.44 -23.25 -7.64
C TRP A 238 3.77 -21.90 -7.39
N GLU A 239 3.97 -20.93 -8.30
CA GLU A 239 3.27 -19.64 -8.26
C GLU A 239 1.77 -19.86 -8.49
N ASP A 240 1.42 -20.69 -9.49
CA ASP A 240 0.02 -21.03 -9.80
C ASP A 240 -0.63 -21.83 -8.65
N PHE A 241 0.09 -22.78 -8.03
CA PHE A 241 -0.42 -23.50 -6.87
C PHE A 241 -0.83 -22.54 -5.75
N LEU A 242 0.01 -21.56 -5.42
CA LEU A 242 -0.30 -20.58 -4.38
C LEU A 242 -1.50 -19.71 -4.77
N VAL A 243 -1.45 -19.13 -5.97
CA VAL A 243 -2.37 -18.07 -6.42
C VAL A 243 -3.73 -18.61 -6.84
N ARG A 244 -3.77 -19.75 -7.53
CA ARG A 244 -4.98 -20.29 -8.17
C ARG A 244 -5.61 -21.44 -7.42
N GLU A 245 -4.88 -22.08 -6.51
CA GLU A 245 -5.38 -23.26 -5.79
C GLU A 245 -5.42 -23.03 -4.29
N LEU A 246 -4.29 -22.66 -3.67
CA LEU A 246 -4.19 -22.49 -2.21
C LEU A 246 -5.01 -21.30 -1.71
N VAL A 247 -4.85 -20.11 -2.29
CA VAL A 247 -5.61 -18.91 -1.86
C VAL A 247 -7.13 -19.12 -1.97
N PRO A 248 -7.67 -19.58 -3.12
CA PRO A 248 -9.09 -19.89 -3.23
C PRO A 248 -9.56 -21.00 -2.28
N HIS A 249 -8.74 -22.03 -2.05
CA HIS A 249 -9.07 -23.09 -1.10
C HIS A 249 -9.22 -22.54 0.32
N VAL A 250 -8.27 -21.72 0.78
CA VAL A 250 -8.32 -21.12 2.11
C VAL A 250 -9.54 -20.21 2.27
N ASP A 251 -9.85 -19.38 1.27
CA ASP A 251 -11.02 -18.48 1.31
C ASP A 251 -12.36 -19.25 1.30
N ALA A 252 -12.40 -20.42 0.68
CA ALA A 252 -13.58 -21.28 0.63
C ALA A 252 -13.77 -22.11 1.91
N THR A 253 -12.66 -22.55 2.53
CA THR A 253 -12.66 -23.44 3.69
C THR A 253 -12.77 -22.68 5.01
N TYR A 254 -12.14 -21.51 5.10
CA TYR A 254 -12.06 -20.72 6.33
C TYR A 254 -12.81 -19.38 6.19
N ARG A 255 -13.27 -18.83 7.32
CA ARG A 255 -13.88 -17.49 7.38
C ARG A 255 -12.83 -16.39 7.21
N THR A 256 -12.33 -16.25 5.99
CA THR A 256 -11.41 -15.18 5.63
C THR A 256 -12.15 -13.91 5.23
N LEU A 257 -11.51 -12.76 5.44
CA LEU A 257 -11.77 -11.55 4.67
C LEU A 257 -11.07 -11.71 3.32
N ALA A 258 -11.81 -12.24 2.34
CA ALA A 258 -11.28 -12.57 1.01
C ALA A 258 -11.04 -11.32 0.14
N SER A 259 -10.13 -10.46 0.58
CA SER A 259 -9.71 -9.22 -0.09
C SER A 259 -8.20 -9.07 0.05
N ARG A 260 -7.55 -8.48 -0.96
CA ARG A 260 -6.14 -8.09 -0.87
C ARG A 260 -5.85 -7.26 0.36
N ASP A 261 -6.78 -6.38 0.75
CA ASP A 261 -6.57 -5.44 1.86
C ASP A 261 -6.50 -6.12 3.23
N ALA A 262 -6.98 -7.37 3.32
CA ALA A 262 -6.92 -8.21 4.52
C ALA A 262 -5.99 -9.42 4.33
N ARG A 263 -5.21 -9.45 3.23
CA ARG A 263 -4.31 -10.56 2.90
C ARG A 263 -2.87 -10.08 2.80
N GLY A 264 -2.03 -10.66 3.65
CA GLY A 264 -0.58 -10.45 3.65
C GLY A 264 0.20 -11.68 3.21
N VAL A 265 1.41 -11.45 2.73
CA VAL A 265 2.40 -12.52 2.51
C VAL A 265 3.72 -12.14 3.17
N VAL A 266 4.28 -13.08 3.92
CA VAL A 266 5.57 -12.94 4.58
C VAL A 266 6.43 -14.15 4.30
N GLY A 267 7.75 -13.99 4.27
CA GLY A 267 8.62 -15.14 4.33
C GLY A 267 10.05 -14.86 4.77
N ASP A 268 10.79 -15.95 4.99
CA ASP A 268 12.18 -15.98 5.47
C ASP A 268 13.15 -16.43 4.36
N GLY A 269 14.19 -15.65 4.08
CA GLY A 269 15.23 -16.01 3.11
C GLY A 269 14.69 -16.14 1.69
N VAL A 270 14.65 -17.38 1.17
CA VAL A 270 13.98 -17.71 -0.11
C VAL A 270 12.45 -17.50 -0.04
N GLY A 271 11.85 -17.66 1.14
CA GLY A 271 10.47 -17.25 1.41
C GLY A 271 10.30 -15.73 1.35
N GLY A 272 11.29 -14.97 1.85
CA GLY A 272 11.31 -13.52 1.74
C GLY A 272 11.40 -13.07 0.28
N TYR A 273 12.26 -13.71 -0.50
CA TYR A 273 12.28 -13.56 -1.97
C TYR A 273 10.92 -13.83 -2.60
N GLY A 274 10.30 -14.97 -2.25
CA GLY A 274 8.98 -15.36 -2.74
C GLY A 274 7.90 -14.34 -2.41
N ALA A 275 7.88 -13.81 -1.18
CA ALA A 275 6.89 -12.83 -0.73
C ALA A 275 6.99 -11.54 -1.55
N ILE A 276 8.21 -11.02 -1.74
CA ILE A 276 8.43 -9.81 -2.55
C ILE A 276 8.04 -10.04 -4.01
N ARG A 277 8.43 -11.18 -4.58
CA ARG A 277 8.11 -11.53 -5.97
C ARG A 277 6.61 -11.70 -6.19
N LEU A 278 5.88 -12.26 -5.23
CA LEU A 278 4.41 -12.32 -5.27
C LEU A 278 3.79 -10.92 -5.15
N GLY A 279 4.33 -10.03 -4.33
CA GLY A 279 3.93 -8.63 -4.27
C GLY A 279 4.09 -7.90 -5.61
N MET A 280 5.20 -8.16 -6.30
CA MET A 280 5.46 -7.63 -7.64
C MET A 280 4.44 -8.13 -8.67
N ARG A 281 4.06 -9.41 -8.62
CA ARG A 281 3.28 -10.06 -9.70
C ARG A 281 1.78 -10.14 -9.42
N HIS A 282 1.38 -10.15 -8.16
CA HIS A 282 0.01 -10.37 -7.71
C HIS A 282 -0.47 -9.33 -6.69
N PRO A 283 -0.36 -8.02 -6.98
CA PRO A 283 -0.88 -7.00 -6.09
C PRO A 283 -2.40 -7.12 -5.91
N GLU A 284 -3.15 -7.76 -6.81
CA GLU A 284 -4.58 -8.10 -6.65
C GLU A 284 -4.87 -9.11 -5.56
N LEU A 285 -3.89 -9.90 -5.12
CA LEU A 285 -4.10 -10.88 -4.06
C LEU A 285 -3.56 -10.42 -2.73
N PHE A 286 -2.44 -9.68 -2.72
CA PHE A 286 -1.76 -9.26 -1.50
C PHE A 286 -1.78 -7.75 -1.35
N GLY A 287 -2.28 -7.28 -0.22
CA GLY A 287 -2.27 -5.86 0.16
C GLY A 287 -1.00 -5.49 0.90
N ALA A 288 -0.41 -6.42 1.66
CA ALA A 288 0.83 -6.15 2.39
C ALA A 288 1.86 -7.27 2.21
N VAL A 289 3.14 -6.89 2.14
CA VAL A 289 4.24 -7.80 1.86
C VAL A 289 5.39 -7.56 2.84
N TYR A 290 5.90 -8.63 3.45
CA TYR A 290 7.07 -8.58 4.31
C TYR A 290 8.14 -9.61 3.87
N GLY A 291 9.35 -9.15 3.56
CA GLY A 291 10.50 -10.04 3.33
C GLY A 291 11.47 -10.04 4.51
N MET A 292 11.56 -11.14 5.27
CA MET A 292 12.60 -11.30 6.29
C MET A 292 13.87 -11.84 5.63
N HIS A 293 14.97 -11.08 5.71
CA HIS A 293 16.27 -11.42 5.10
C HIS A 293 16.18 -11.99 3.67
N PRO A 294 15.50 -11.31 2.72
CA PRO A 294 15.29 -11.83 1.39
C PRO A 294 16.61 -12.05 0.65
N VAL A 295 16.73 -13.21 -0.01
CA VAL A 295 17.84 -13.53 -0.93
C VAL A 295 17.51 -13.11 -2.37
N GLY A 296 18.49 -13.06 -3.27
CA GLY A 296 18.22 -12.75 -4.70
C GLY A 296 17.68 -11.33 -4.95
N THR A 297 17.93 -10.41 -4.02
CA THR A 297 17.42 -9.03 -4.03
C THR A 297 18.13 -8.10 -4.99
N GLY A 298 19.38 -8.39 -5.37
CA GLY A 298 20.17 -7.52 -6.24
C GLY A 298 21.39 -8.22 -6.86
N PRO A 299 22.28 -7.45 -7.52
CA PRO A 299 23.45 -8.00 -8.18
C PRO A 299 24.43 -8.61 -7.17
N SER A 300 24.99 -9.77 -7.51
CA SER A 300 26.04 -10.41 -6.70
C SER A 300 27.30 -9.55 -6.72
N ILE A 301 27.80 -9.20 -5.54
CA ILE A 301 29.08 -8.51 -5.38
C ILE A 301 30.25 -9.51 -5.30
N GLN A 302 29.99 -10.76 -4.90
CA GLN A 302 30.97 -11.83 -5.05
C GLN A 302 30.93 -12.36 -6.49
N PRO A 303 32.07 -12.39 -7.19
CA PRO A 303 32.11 -12.90 -8.54
C PRO A 303 31.81 -14.41 -8.54
N SER A 304 30.89 -14.81 -9.43
CA SER A 304 30.21 -16.13 -9.51
C SER A 304 31.10 -17.33 -9.84
N HIS A 305 32.41 -17.24 -9.64
CA HIS A 305 33.37 -18.32 -9.91
C HIS A 305 33.76 -19.15 -8.68
N SER A 306 33.43 -18.71 -7.47
CA SER A 306 33.71 -19.47 -6.24
C SER A 306 32.57 -20.39 -5.81
N ARG A 307 31.33 -20.13 -6.26
CA ARG A 307 30.13 -20.91 -5.95
C ARG A 307 29.14 -20.88 -7.12
N PRO A 308 28.42 -21.98 -7.40
CA PRO A 308 28.57 -23.32 -6.81
C PRO A 308 29.87 -24.00 -7.29
N ASP A 309 30.14 -25.23 -6.81
CA ASP A 309 31.17 -26.07 -7.41
C ASP A 309 30.72 -26.52 -8.81
N PHE A 310 31.17 -25.79 -9.84
CA PHE A 310 30.82 -26.06 -11.23
C PHE A 310 31.37 -27.40 -11.74
N ASP A 311 32.46 -27.91 -11.15
CA ASP A 311 33.02 -29.21 -11.53
C ASP A 311 32.17 -30.34 -10.92
N LEU A 312 31.70 -30.17 -9.68
CA LEU A 312 30.72 -31.05 -9.04
C LEU A 312 29.40 -31.08 -9.80
N LEU A 313 28.82 -29.91 -10.12
CA LEU A 313 27.57 -29.83 -10.88
C LEU A 313 27.70 -30.43 -12.30
N ALA A 314 28.87 -30.33 -12.93
CA ALA A 314 29.08 -30.89 -14.27
C ALA A 314 29.12 -32.43 -14.28
N ARG A 315 29.62 -33.05 -13.21
CA ARG A 315 29.73 -34.52 -13.09
C ARG A 315 28.50 -35.17 -12.45
N ALA A 316 27.71 -34.42 -11.68
CA ALA A 316 26.53 -34.92 -10.98
C ALA A 316 25.48 -35.51 -11.94
N ARG A 317 25.07 -36.74 -11.63
CA ARG A 317 24.04 -37.56 -12.25
C ARG A 317 22.87 -37.81 -11.30
N SER A 318 22.84 -37.17 -10.14
CA SER A 318 21.72 -37.17 -9.21
C SER A 318 21.88 -35.99 -8.23
N LEU A 319 20.85 -35.71 -7.44
CA LEU A 319 21.00 -34.79 -6.30
C LEU A 319 21.87 -35.39 -5.19
N GLU A 320 21.95 -36.72 -5.09
CA GLU A 320 22.77 -37.43 -4.11
C GLU A 320 24.26 -37.22 -4.38
N ASP A 321 24.65 -37.08 -5.65
CA ASP A 321 26.04 -36.83 -6.05
C ASP A 321 26.59 -35.49 -5.54
N LEU A 322 25.71 -34.56 -5.12
CA LEU A 322 26.11 -33.29 -4.52
C LEU A 322 26.59 -33.44 -3.07
N GLY A 323 26.29 -34.57 -2.42
CA GLY A 323 26.70 -34.88 -1.06
C GLY A 323 26.34 -33.77 -0.06
N ASP A 324 27.30 -33.43 0.79
CA ASP A 324 27.16 -32.40 1.83
C ASP A 324 27.43 -30.97 1.32
N ASP A 325 27.65 -30.76 0.01
CA ASP A 325 27.84 -29.42 -0.54
C ASP A 325 26.51 -28.66 -0.65
N GLY A 326 26.11 -28.04 0.46
CA GLY A 326 24.85 -27.30 0.57
C GLY A 326 24.70 -26.19 -0.46
N TYR A 327 25.80 -25.54 -0.86
CA TYR A 327 25.75 -24.51 -1.91
C TYR A 327 25.37 -25.08 -3.27
N SER A 328 26.02 -26.15 -3.75
CA SER A 328 25.66 -26.76 -5.04
C SER A 328 24.24 -27.29 -5.05
N ARG A 329 23.73 -27.77 -3.91
CA ARG A 329 22.32 -28.15 -3.77
C ARG A 329 21.37 -26.94 -3.88
N ILE A 330 21.67 -25.83 -3.18
CA ILE A 330 20.91 -24.57 -3.30
C ILE A 330 20.95 -24.06 -4.74
N PHE A 331 22.12 -23.96 -5.37
CA PHE A 331 22.24 -23.50 -6.76
C PHE A 331 21.54 -24.41 -7.75
N THR A 332 21.49 -25.72 -7.50
CA THR A 332 20.66 -26.64 -8.30
C THR A 332 19.19 -26.24 -8.24
N SER A 333 18.66 -25.91 -7.05
CA SER A 333 17.28 -25.43 -6.92
C SER A 333 17.05 -24.12 -7.69
N ILE A 334 18.02 -23.20 -7.67
CA ILE A 334 17.96 -21.94 -8.43
C ILE A 334 17.89 -22.24 -9.93
N TYR A 335 18.82 -23.07 -10.45
CA TYR A 335 18.88 -23.33 -11.88
C TYR A 335 17.67 -24.12 -12.38
N GLN A 336 17.12 -25.05 -11.59
CA GLN A 336 15.87 -25.73 -11.91
C GLN A 336 14.66 -24.78 -11.96
N ALA A 337 14.71 -23.66 -11.21
CA ALA A 337 13.66 -22.65 -11.21
C ALA A 337 13.83 -21.64 -12.37
N PHE A 338 15.04 -21.10 -12.58
CA PHE A 338 15.26 -19.93 -13.44
C PHE A 338 16.03 -20.20 -14.74
N SER A 339 16.67 -21.36 -14.86
CA SER A 339 17.26 -21.84 -16.12
C SER A 339 16.91 -23.31 -16.42
N PRO A 340 15.63 -23.72 -16.30
CA PRO A 340 15.21 -25.10 -16.47
C PRO A 340 15.50 -25.60 -17.88
N ASN A 341 15.89 -26.87 -17.97
CA ASN A 341 16.06 -27.60 -19.22
C ASN A 341 15.47 -29.02 -19.08
N PRO A 342 14.19 -29.21 -19.48
CA PRO A 342 13.55 -30.52 -19.54
C PRO A 342 14.31 -31.62 -20.29
N GLY A 343 15.12 -31.24 -21.28
CA GLY A 343 15.88 -32.17 -22.12
C GLY A 343 17.21 -32.62 -21.52
N ARG A 344 17.54 -32.19 -20.30
CA ARG A 344 18.83 -32.48 -19.66
C ARG A 344 18.67 -33.24 -18.33
N PRO A 345 18.14 -34.49 -18.35
CA PRO A 345 18.08 -35.31 -17.16
C PRO A 345 19.49 -35.59 -16.62
N PRO A 346 19.65 -35.83 -15.32
CA PRO A 346 18.59 -35.95 -14.30
C PRO A 346 18.39 -34.69 -13.44
N LEU A 347 19.22 -33.67 -13.63
CA LEU A 347 19.13 -32.41 -12.87
C LEU A 347 18.28 -31.35 -13.57
N TYR A 348 18.03 -31.48 -14.87
CA TYR A 348 17.06 -30.70 -15.65
C TYR A 348 17.26 -29.17 -15.66
N PHE A 349 18.50 -28.70 -15.76
CA PHE A 349 18.80 -27.27 -15.88
C PHE A 349 20.01 -27.01 -16.78
N ASP A 350 20.12 -25.78 -17.28
CA ASP A 350 21.36 -25.26 -17.87
C ASP A 350 22.04 -24.28 -16.92
N PRO A 351 23.29 -24.53 -16.50
CA PRO A 351 23.99 -23.59 -15.64
C PRO A 351 24.40 -22.35 -16.45
N PRO A 352 24.34 -21.15 -15.85
CA PRO A 352 24.80 -19.91 -16.49
C PRO A 352 26.28 -19.93 -16.87
N ALA A 353 27.07 -20.80 -16.23
CA ALA A 353 28.48 -20.97 -16.53
C ALA A 353 28.90 -22.44 -16.34
N ARG A 354 30.02 -22.82 -16.98
CA ARG A 354 30.62 -24.16 -16.85
C ARG A 354 32.13 -24.05 -16.88
N ARG A 355 32.83 -25.01 -16.27
CA ARG A 355 34.29 -25.08 -16.38
C ARG A 355 34.71 -25.71 -17.71
N VAL A 356 35.62 -25.05 -18.42
CA VAL A 356 36.18 -25.48 -19.71
C VAL A 356 37.70 -25.26 -19.66
N VAL A 357 38.47 -26.35 -19.71
CA VAL A 357 39.95 -26.32 -19.70
C VAL A 357 40.50 -25.42 -18.57
N GLY A 358 40.00 -25.63 -17.34
CA GLY A 358 40.45 -24.90 -16.15
C GLY A 358 39.92 -23.48 -15.99
N ARG A 359 39.10 -22.96 -16.92
CA ARG A 359 38.51 -21.62 -16.86
C ARG A 359 36.98 -21.68 -16.80
N LEU A 360 36.35 -20.71 -16.17
CA LEU A 360 34.90 -20.58 -16.19
C LEU A 360 34.46 -19.94 -17.51
N ALA A 361 33.65 -20.66 -18.30
CA ALA A 361 33.05 -20.18 -19.53
C ALA A 361 31.57 -19.84 -19.28
N VAL A 362 31.21 -18.58 -19.48
CA VAL A 362 29.85 -18.06 -19.30
C VAL A 362 29.00 -18.38 -20.54
N HIS A 363 27.79 -18.89 -20.31
CA HIS A 363 26.79 -19.12 -21.37
C HIS A 363 25.84 -17.92 -21.47
N SER A 364 26.26 -16.89 -22.21
CA SER A 364 25.58 -15.58 -22.29
C SER A 364 24.05 -15.63 -22.38
N ALA A 365 23.48 -16.44 -23.27
CA ALA A 365 22.03 -16.54 -23.43
C ALA A 365 21.30 -17.12 -22.19
N VAL A 366 21.91 -18.11 -21.53
CA VAL A 366 21.37 -18.72 -20.30
C VAL A 366 21.52 -17.75 -19.15
N THR A 367 22.67 -17.07 -19.05
CA THR A 367 22.93 -16.02 -18.05
C THR A 367 21.93 -14.88 -18.16
N ALA A 368 21.67 -14.37 -19.37
CA ALA A 368 20.69 -13.30 -19.57
C ALA A 368 19.28 -13.72 -19.13
N ARG A 369 18.82 -14.90 -19.56
CA ARG A 369 17.51 -15.45 -19.16
C ARG A 369 17.42 -15.64 -17.64
N PHE A 370 18.50 -16.15 -17.03
CA PHE A 370 18.59 -16.34 -15.59
C PHE A 370 18.45 -15.01 -14.84
N HIS A 371 19.21 -13.97 -15.20
CA HIS A 371 19.15 -12.68 -14.52
C HIS A 371 17.77 -12.01 -14.64
N GLN A 372 17.17 -12.07 -15.83
CA GLN A 372 15.82 -11.53 -16.07
C GLN A 372 14.73 -12.22 -15.26
N GLY A 373 14.91 -13.49 -14.88
CA GLY A 373 13.95 -14.25 -14.09
C GLY A 373 14.20 -14.21 -12.58
N PHE A 374 15.47 -14.12 -12.18
CA PHE A 374 15.92 -14.33 -10.81
C PHE A 374 16.00 -13.04 -9.98
N SER A 375 16.68 -11.99 -10.47
CA SER A 375 16.99 -10.83 -9.64
C SER A 375 15.79 -9.90 -9.43
N LEU A 376 15.44 -9.59 -8.17
CA LEU A 376 14.32 -8.68 -7.89
C LEU A 376 14.54 -7.26 -8.46
N THR A 377 15.77 -6.76 -8.48
CA THR A 377 16.10 -5.46 -9.10
C THR A 377 15.86 -5.44 -10.62
N GLU A 378 16.06 -6.57 -11.29
CA GLU A 378 15.85 -6.71 -12.75
C GLU A 378 14.36 -6.82 -13.09
N LEU A 379 13.57 -7.37 -12.18
CA LEU A 379 12.11 -7.44 -12.32
C LEU A 379 11.45 -6.06 -12.09
N LEU A 380 12.07 -5.19 -11.28
CA LEU A 380 11.44 -3.97 -10.80
C LEU A 380 10.90 -3.04 -11.90
N PRO A 381 11.58 -2.80 -13.04
CA PRO A 381 11.04 -1.95 -14.11
C PRO A 381 9.66 -2.40 -14.62
N ALA A 382 9.37 -3.70 -14.58
CA ALA A 382 8.08 -4.25 -15.03
C ALA A 382 6.99 -4.25 -13.93
N TYR A 383 7.36 -4.11 -12.66
CA TYR A 383 6.45 -4.34 -11.52
C TYR A 383 6.46 -3.24 -10.46
N ALA A 384 7.18 -2.13 -10.67
CA ALA A 384 7.24 -1.03 -9.70
C ALA A 384 5.86 -0.48 -9.37
N ASP A 385 5.00 -0.28 -10.38
CA ASP A 385 3.64 0.23 -10.17
C ASP A 385 2.77 -0.74 -9.36
N ASN A 386 2.95 -2.06 -9.54
CA ASN A 386 2.27 -3.06 -8.72
C ASN A 386 2.65 -2.92 -7.24
N LEU A 387 3.93 -2.74 -6.94
CA LEU A 387 4.39 -2.52 -5.57
C LEU A 387 3.89 -1.19 -4.98
N LYS A 388 3.75 -0.13 -5.78
CA LYS A 388 3.15 1.15 -5.34
C LYS A 388 1.69 1.01 -4.91
N SER A 389 0.99 -0.01 -5.41
CA SER A 389 -0.41 -0.25 -5.06
C SER A 389 -0.60 -1.02 -3.75
N LEU A 390 0.47 -1.51 -3.13
CA LEU A 390 0.42 -2.22 -1.85
C LEU A 390 0.06 -1.24 -0.73
N ARG A 391 -0.71 -1.72 0.25
CA ARG A 391 -0.98 -1.03 1.51
C ARG A 391 0.26 -0.93 2.39
N GLY A 392 1.17 -1.90 2.28
CA GLY A 392 2.45 -1.90 2.98
C GLY A 392 3.46 -2.81 2.29
N PHE A 393 4.71 -2.37 2.24
CA PHE A 393 5.82 -3.18 1.74
C PHE A 393 7.04 -2.96 2.64
N LYS A 394 7.48 -4.02 3.32
CA LYS A 394 8.66 -3.99 4.19
C LYS A 394 9.61 -5.15 3.89
N PHE A 395 10.90 -4.93 4.05
CA PHE A 395 11.88 -6.01 4.18
C PHE A 395 13.02 -5.61 5.10
N ASP A 396 13.71 -6.61 5.65
CA ASP A 396 14.82 -6.38 6.57
C ASP A 396 16.03 -7.30 6.33
N TRP A 397 17.17 -6.93 6.91
CA TRP A 397 18.37 -7.75 6.95
C TRP A 397 19.23 -7.45 8.19
N GLY A 398 20.00 -8.45 8.61
CA GLY A 398 20.96 -8.34 9.70
C GLY A 398 22.28 -7.73 9.23
N ARG A 399 22.77 -6.72 9.96
CA ARG A 399 24.06 -6.06 9.71
C ARG A 399 25.25 -7.02 9.75
N GLN A 400 25.16 -8.08 10.55
CA GLN A 400 26.24 -9.06 10.77
C GLN A 400 26.05 -10.32 9.91
N ASP A 401 25.18 -10.27 8.89
CA ASP A 401 25.10 -11.35 7.91
C ASP A 401 26.46 -11.50 7.19
N MET A 402 27.04 -12.69 7.32
CA MET A 402 28.34 -13.03 6.73
C MET A 402 28.25 -13.26 5.21
N LEU A 403 27.03 -13.38 4.66
CA LEU A 403 26.75 -13.45 3.24
C LEU A 403 26.54 -12.03 2.70
N ALA A 404 27.66 -11.39 2.36
CA ALA A 404 27.67 -10.00 1.91
C ALA A 404 26.69 -9.73 0.74
N ASP A 405 26.49 -10.68 -0.18
CA ASP A 405 25.52 -10.56 -1.28
C ASP A 405 24.08 -10.29 -0.79
N HIS A 406 23.70 -10.78 0.38
CA HIS A 406 22.37 -10.53 0.96
C HIS A 406 22.24 -9.08 1.41
N VAL A 407 23.23 -8.58 2.15
CA VAL A 407 23.27 -7.21 2.69
C VAL A 407 23.28 -6.21 1.54
N TYR A 408 24.25 -6.32 0.64
CA TYR A 408 24.37 -5.39 -0.48
C TYR A 408 23.23 -5.54 -1.49
N GLY A 409 22.71 -6.75 -1.69
CA GLY A 409 21.53 -6.99 -2.52
C GLY A 409 20.29 -6.29 -1.96
N ALA A 410 20.05 -6.38 -0.65
CA ALA A 410 18.92 -5.73 0.01
C ALA A 410 19.03 -4.20 -0.05
N GLN A 411 20.23 -3.65 0.21
CA GLN A 411 20.52 -2.23 0.04
C GLN A 411 20.28 -1.76 -1.41
N ALA A 412 20.79 -2.51 -2.39
CA ALA A 412 20.59 -2.21 -3.81
C ALA A 412 19.12 -2.24 -4.21
N LEU A 413 18.34 -3.21 -3.69
CA LEU A 413 16.90 -3.27 -3.91
C LEU A 413 16.20 -2.04 -3.33
N SER A 414 16.52 -1.62 -2.10
CA SER A 414 15.92 -0.43 -1.49
C SER A 414 16.21 0.84 -2.30
N HIS A 415 17.45 1.05 -2.72
CA HIS A 415 17.80 2.17 -3.58
C HIS A 415 17.04 2.15 -4.90
N ARG A 416 16.96 0.98 -5.55
CA ARG A 416 16.23 0.84 -6.81
C ARG A 416 14.73 1.08 -6.63
N LEU A 417 14.13 0.61 -5.53
CA LEU A 417 12.74 0.89 -5.18
C LEU A 417 12.48 2.39 -5.03
N ALA A 418 13.37 3.11 -4.35
CA ALA A 418 13.28 4.56 -4.19
C ALA A 418 13.39 5.29 -5.55
N GLU A 419 14.28 4.85 -6.44
CA GLU A 419 14.40 5.42 -7.80
C GLU A 419 13.11 5.30 -8.62
N PHE A 420 12.37 4.20 -8.43
CA PHE A 420 11.07 3.99 -9.08
C PHE A 420 9.90 4.65 -8.34
N GLY A 421 10.15 5.29 -7.19
CA GLY A 421 9.13 5.92 -6.35
C GLY A 421 8.18 4.91 -5.69
N VAL A 422 8.68 3.71 -5.33
CA VAL A 422 7.91 2.69 -4.61
C VAL A 422 7.95 2.97 -3.11
N PRO A 423 6.82 3.25 -2.44
CA PRO A 423 6.77 3.36 -0.98
C PRO A 423 7.13 2.02 -0.34
N HIS A 424 8.17 2.01 0.50
CA HIS A 424 8.61 0.81 1.19
C HIS A 424 9.38 1.15 2.48
N GLU A 425 9.39 0.20 3.40
CA GLU A 425 10.29 0.19 4.55
C GLU A 425 11.42 -0.82 4.31
N ALA A 426 12.66 -0.38 4.48
CA ALA A 426 13.84 -1.22 4.41
C ALA A 426 14.64 -1.03 5.70
N GLU A 427 14.85 -2.10 6.46
CA GLU A 427 15.47 -2.01 7.78
C GLU A 427 16.70 -2.90 7.91
N GLU A 428 17.84 -2.29 8.23
CA GLU A 428 18.99 -3.01 8.73
C GLU A 428 18.94 -3.09 10.25
N HIS A 429 19.03 -4.29 10.82
CA HIS A 429 19.04 -4.50 12.26
C HIS A 429 20.32 -5.17 12.78
N GLY A 430 20.54 -5.09 14.09
CA GLY A 430 21.61 -5.85 14.74
C GLY A 430 21.31 -7.34 14.72
N GLY A 431 22.30 -8.17 14.38
CA GLY A 431 22.16 -9.62 14.26
C GLY A 431 22.77 -10.15 12.95
N GLY A 432 23.06 -11.45 12.95
CA GLY A 432 23.48 -12.19 11.75
C GLY A 432 22.31 -12.72 10.93
N PHE A 433 22.61 -13.48 9.88
CA PHE A 433 21.59 -14.14 9.06
C PHE A 433 20.70 -15.05 9.93
N ARG A 434 19.39 -14.81 9.89
CA ARG A 434 18.38 -15.53 10.69
C ARG A 434 18.51 -15.36 12.21
N ASP A 435 19.29 -14.39 12.70
CA ASP A 435 19.38 -14.10 14.13
C ASP A 435 18.03 -13.57 14.64
N ARG A 436 17.53 -14.13 15.75
CA ARG A 436 16.31 -13.68 16.45
C ARG A 436 15.12 -13.48 15.50
N HIS A 437 14.81 -14.46 14.64
CA HIS A 437 13.59 -14.40 13.81
C HIS A 437 12.31 -14.63 14.61
N TRP A 438 12.33 -15.60 15.52
CA TRP A 438 11.19 -16.03 16.31
C TRP A 438 11.36 -15.72 17.80
N GLY A 439 10.29 -15.87 18.57
CA GLY A 439 10.23 -15.52 19.99
C GLY A 439 9.77 -14.08 20.25
N GLU A 440 9.57 -13.71 21.51
CA GLU A 440 8.99 -12.41 21.92
C GLU A 440 9.90 -11.21 21.61
N GLN A 441 11.21 -11.45 21.48
CA GLN A 441 12.18 -10.45 21.02
C GLN A 441 12.56 -10.64 19.55
N GLY A 442 11.94 -11.61 18.88
CA GLY A 442 12.25 -11.93 17.50
C GLY A 442 11.51 -11.04 16.52
N ARG A 443 12.10 -10.83 15.34
CA ARG A 443 11.59 -9.97 14.27
C ARG A 443 10.14 -10.29 13.88
N PHE A 444 9.74 -11.56 13.93
CA PHE A 444 8.36 -11.93 13.66
C PHE A 444 7.38 -11.26 14.63
N TYR A 445 7.71 -11.23 15.93
CA TYR A 445 6.87 -10.60 16.95
C TYR A 445 7.02 -9.07 16.97
N THR A 446 8.25 -8.56 16.85
CA THR A 446 8.55 -7.13 17.05
C THR A 446 8.28 -6.27 15.83
N ASP A 447 8.27 -6.86 14.62
CA ASP A 447 8.19 -6.11 13.37
C ASP A 447 7.15 -6.66 12.40
N VAL A 448 7.17 -7.97 12.11
CA VAL A 448 6.25 -8.57 11.13
C VAL A 448 4.80 -8.44 11.58
N LEU A 449 4.48 -8.85 12.81
CA LEU A 449 3.12 -8.79 13.34
C LEU A 449 2.58 -7.34 13.44
N PRO A 450 3.34 -6.36 14.00
CA PRO A 450 2.94 -4.95 13.99
C PRO A 450 2.78 -4.37 12.58
N PHE A 451 3.66 -4.71 11.64
CA PHE A 451 3.56 -4.27 10.25
C PHE A 451 2.22 -4.70 9.65
N PHE A 452 1.86 -5.98 9.75
CA PHE A 452 0.57 -6.43 9.22
C PHE A 452 -0.61 -5.87 10.02
N ALA A 453 -0.47 -5.68 11.33
CA ALA A 453 -1.49 -5.03 12.15
C ALA A 453 -1.78 -3.59 11.68
N HIS A 454 -0.75 -2.88 11.21
CA HIS A 454 -0.87 -1.52 10.69
C HIS A 454 -1.42 -1.48 9.26
N HIS A 455 -0.99 -2.41 8.39
CA HIS A 455 -1.28 -2.33 6.96
C HIS A 455 -2.47 -3.17 6.49
N LEU A 456 -2.96 -4.16 7.27
CA LEU A 456 -4.11 -4.99 6.89
C LEU A 456 -5.41 -4.58 7.58
N LEU A 457 -6.52 -4.91 6.93
CA LEU A 457 -7.85 -4.81 7.51
C LEU A 457 -8.18 -6.05 8.35
N PHE A 458 -8.50 -5.83 9.63
CA PHE A 458 -8.95 -6.87 10.56
C PHE A 458 -10.48 -7.00 10.64
N GLY A 459 -11.19 -6.27 9.77
CA GLY A 459 -12.64 -6.25 9.66
C GLY A 459 -13.06 -5.55 8.37
N PRO A 460 -14.37 -5.28 8.21
CA PRO A 460 -14.83 -4.42 7.13
C PRO A 460 -14.10 -3.07 7.16
N PRO A 461 -13.82 -2.45 6.00
CA PRO A 461 -13.23 -1.13 5.93
C PRO A 461 -13.99 -0.13 6.81
N SER A 462 -13.32 0.41 7.84
CA SER A 462 -13.95 1.32 8.80
C SER A 462 -13.56 2.78 8.57
N THR A 463 -12.40 3.04 7.98
CA THR A 463 -11.96 4.40 7.64
C THR A 463 -12.43 4.78 6.23
N VAL A 464 -12.53 6.08 5.97
CA VAL A 464 -12.82 6.64 4.64
C VAL A 464 -11.83 6.13 3.59
N GLN A 465 -10.53 6.13 3.93
CA GLN A 465 -9.45 5.67 3.07
C GLN A 465 -9.60 4.18 2.71
N ASP A 466 -9.90 3.35 3.70
CA ASP A 466 -10.05 1.91 3.50
C ASP A 466 -11.29 1.59 2.66
N ARG A 467 -12.40 2.29 2.92
CA ARG A 467 -13.64 2.10 2.16
C ARG A 467 -13.43 2.44 0.69
N ALA A 468 -12.78 3.57 0.40
CA ALA A 468 -12.44 4.00 -0.96
C ALA A 468 -11.48 3.01 -1.63
N THR A 469 -10.42 2.59 -0.92
CA THR A 469 -9.42 1.62 -1.43
C THR A 469 -10.09 0.28 -1.79
N ALA A 470 -10.94 -0.24 -0.90
CA ALA A 470 -11.69 -1.47 -1.14
C ALA A 470 -12.68 -1.33 -2.31
N ALA A 471 -13.33 -0.16 -2.46
CA ALA A 471 -14.24 0.10 -3.57
C ALA A 471 -13.53 0.20 -4.92
N HIS A 472 -12.39 0.87 -4.96
CA HIS A 472 -11.54 0.94 -6.14
C HIS A 472 -10.95 -0.44 -6.49
N GLY A 473 -10.58 -1.24 -5.48
CA GLY A 473 -10.18 -2.64 -5.67
C GLY A 473 -11.23 -3.45 -6.43
N ARG A 474 -12.51 -3.34 -6.03
CA ARG A 474 -13.62 -3.98 -6.77
C ARG A 474 -13.77 -3.47 -8.19
N LEU A 475 -13.59 -2.16 -8.43
CA LEU A 475 -13.59 -1.60 -9.78
C LEU A 475 -12.45 -2.18 -10.63
N ARG A 476 -11.23 -2.28 -10.08
CA ARG A 476 -10.07 -2.87 -10.75
C ARG A 476 -10.34 -4.31 -11.16
N GLU A 477 -10.82 -5.12 -10.22
CA GLU A 477 -11.17 -6.52 -10.47
C GLU A 477 -12.22 -6.65 -11.57
N ALA A 478 -13.26 -5.81 -11.52
CA ALA A 478 -14.31 -5.78 -12.54
C ALA A 478 -13.79 -5.43 -13.94
N LEU A 479 -12.89 -4.43 -14.05
CA LEU A 479 -12.29 -4.04 -15.32
C LEU A 479 -11.39 -5.14 -15.90
N ILE A 480 -10.61 -5.82 -15.07
CA ILE A 480 -9.71 -6.91 -15.49
C ILE A 480 -10.50 -8.16 -15.88
N ALA A 481 -11.50 -8.54 -15.08
CA ALA A 481 -12.34 -9.71 -15.35
C ALA A 481 -13.17 -9.54 -16.64
N ASN A 482 -13.63 -8.31 -16.92
CA ASN A 482 -14.48 -7.97 -18.05
C ASN A 482 -15.76 -8.84 -18.13
N ASP A 483 -16.25 -9.29 -16.97
CA ASP A 483 -17.51 -10.02 -16.81
C ASP A 483 -18.68 -9.04 -16.60
N PRO A 484 -19.86 -9.23 -17.24
CA PRO A 484 -20.98 -8.29 -17.11
C PRO A 484 -21.49 -8.10 -15.68
N GLY A 485 -21.54 -9.17 -14.87
CA GLY A 485 -22.00 -9.09 -13.48
C GLY A 485 -21.01 -8.31 -12.61
N MET A 486 -19.71 -8.56 -12.82
CA MET A 486 -18.65 -7.83 -12.11
C MET A 486 -18.57 -6.36 -12.56
N LEU A 487 -18.69 -6.07 -13.86
CA LEU A 487 -18.64 -4.70 -14.40
C LEU A 487 -19.81 -3.81 -13.92
N ALA A 488 -20.93 -4.41 -13.56
CA ALA A 488 -22.09 -3.68 -13.05
C ALA A 488 -21.95 -3.36 -11.54
N ALA A 489 -21.28 -4.22 -10.77
CA ALA A 489 -21.28 -4.16 -9.30
C ALA A 489 -20.70 -2.86 -8.70
N PRO A 490 -19.64 -2.25 -9.25
CA PRO A 490 -19.08 -1.01 -8.72
C PRO A 490 -19.98 0.22 -8.90
N TYR A 491 -20.97 0.20 -9.81
CA TYR A 491 -21.71 1.39 -10.23
C TYR A 491 -23.12 1.44 -9.63
N ARG A 492 -23.57 2.65 -9.27
CA ARG A 492 -24.99 2.94 -8.99
C ARG A 492 -25.83 2.81 -10.27
N ALA A 493 -27.15 2.67 -10.11
CA ALA A 493 -28.06 2.46 -11.24
C ALA A 493 -28.07 3.65 -12.21
N ASP A 494 -27.98 4.86 -11.66
CA ASP A 494 -28.00 6.18 -12.29
C ASP A 494 -26.59 6.78 -12.48
N ALA A 495 -25.55 5.97 -12.31
CA ALA A 495 -24.16 6.42 -12.41
C ALA A 495 -23.81 7.07 -13.75
N ARG A 496 -22.82 7.96 -13.75
CA ARG A 496 -22.35 8.69 -14.95
C ARG A 496 -20.88 8.38 -15.22
N SER A 497 -20.54 8.08 -16.47
CA SER A 497 -19.15 7.84 -16.87
C SER A 497 -18.70 8.82 -17.94
N MET A 498 -17.58 9.51 -17.72
CA MET A 498 -16.98 10.44 -18.67
C MET A 498 -15.54 10.03 -18.92
N LEU A 499 -15.34 9.28 -19.99
CA LEU A 499 -14.04 8.73 -20.37
C LEU A 499 -13.51 9.53 -21.55
N ASP A 500 -12.21 9.81 -21.56
CA ASP A 500 -11.57 10.41 -22.73
C ASP A 500 -11.92 9.62 -24.00
N TYR A 501 -12.27 10.37 -25.05
CA TYR A 501 -12.69 9.92 -26.38
C TYR A 501 -14.08 9.28 -26.46
N GLN A 502 -14.85 9.22 -25.37
CA GLN A 502 -16.19 8.65 -25.34
C GLN A 502 -17.21 9.70 -24.85
N PRO A 503 -18.31 9.95 -25.60
CA PRO A 503 -19.43 10.73 -25.08
C PRO A 503 -19.93 10.17 -23.74
N ALA A 504 -20.38 11.05 -22.85
CA ALA A 504 -20.82 10.67 -21.50
C ALA A 504 -21.81 9.50 -21.54
N LEU A 505 -21.56 8.51 -20.69
CA LEU A 505 -22.40 7.33 -20.51
C LEU A 505 -23.26 7.52 -19.27
N TYR A 506 -24.52 7.11 -19.37
CA TYR A 506 -25.55 7.29 -18.34
C TYR A 506 -26.15 5.94 -17.97
N GLY A 507 -26.13 5.69 -16.66
CA GLY A 507 -26.65 4.49 -16.06
C GLY A 507 -25.76 3.27 -16.26
N ARG A 508 -25.91 2.34 -15.33
CA ARG A 508 -25.12 1.11 -15.26
C ARG A 508 -25.13 0.31 -16.56
N ALA A 509 -26.28 0.25 -17.25
CA ALA A 509 -26.42 -0.53 -18.49
C ALA A 509 -25.52 0.00 -19.62
N GLN A 510 -25.46 1.33 -19.82
CA GLN A 510 -24.65 1.92 -20.89
C GLN A 510 -23.15 1.83 -20.56
N ILE A 511 -22.78 2.03 -19.29
CA ILE A 511 -21.41 1.89 -18.79
C ILE A 511 -20.89 0.46 -18.98
N THR A 512 -21.66 -0.55 -18.57
CA THR A 512 -21.28 -1.96 -18.76
C THR A 512 -21.22 -2.33 -20.24
N ALA A 513 -22.12 -1.81 -21.08
CA ALA A 513 -22.10 -2.03 -22.53
C ALA A 513 -20.81 -1.49 -23.18
N TYR A 514 -20.38 -0.29 -22.77
CA TYR A 514 -19.12 0.29 -23.22
C TYR A 514 -17.92 -0.60 -22.84
N HIS A 515 -17.79 -0.97 -21.56
CA HIS A 515 -16.66 -1.78 -21.10
C HIS A 515 -16.60 -3.13 -21.80
N ARG A 516 -17.76 -3.79 -21.99
CA ARG A 516 -17.85 -5.05 -22.72
C ARG A 516 -17.43 -4.90 -24.19
N ALA A 517 -17.85 -3.83 -24.85
CA ALA A 517 -17.48 -3.55 -26.24
C ALA A 517 -15.97 -3.25 -26.37
N MET A 518 -15.40 -2.54 -25.39
CA MET A 518 -13.96 -2.31 -25.30
C MET A 518 -13.20 -3.62 -25.09
N GLY A 519 -13.62 -4.47 -24.16
CA GLY A 519 -12.94 -5.74 -23.83
C GLY A 519 -12.84 -6.73 -25.00
N LYS A 520 -13.67 -6.60 -26.03
CA LYS A 520 -13.55 -7.39 -27.29
C LYS A 520 -12.38 -6.94 -28.18
N ARG A 521 -11.94 -5.69 -28.07
CA ARG A 521 -10.91 -5.07 -28.92
C ARG A 521 -9.60 -4.82 -28.15
N ARG A 522 -9.76 -4.42 -26.88
CA ARG A 522 -8.72 -4.05 -25.92
C ARG A 522 -9.13 -4.56 -24.54
N ARG A 523 -8.57 -5.70 -24.12
CA ARG A 523 -8.82 -6.26 -22.79
C ARG A 523 -7.88 -5.63 -21.78
N VAL A 524 -8.40 -5.16 -20.65
CA VAL A 524 -7.56 -4.71 -19.54
C VAL A 524 -6.86 -5.93 -18.92
N THR A 525 -5.53 -5.94 -18.92
CA THR A 525 -4.72 -6.97 -18.25
C THR A 525 -4.01 -6.44 -17.01
N GLY A 526 -3.92 -5.12 -16.88
CA GLY A 526 -3.40 -4.44 -15.69
C GLY A 526 -4.13 -3.12 -15.51
N TYR A 527 -4.48 -2.79 -14.27
CA TYR A 527 -5.00 -1.48 -13.90
C TYR A 527 -4.52 -1.18 -12.50
N VAL A 528 -3.69 -0.15 -12.37
CA VAL A 528 -3.01 0.22 -11.13
C VAL A 528 -3.41 1.65 -10.78
N PRO A 529 -4.43 1.84 -9.92
CA PRO A 529 -4.78 3.15 -9.43
C PRO A 529 -3.90 3.56 -8.25
N VAL A 530 -3.57 4.85 -8.17
CA VAL A 530 -2.90 5.48 -7.03
C VAL A 530 -3.74 6.70 -6.64
N ALA A 531 -4.47 6.59 -5.53
CA ALA A 531 -5.21 7.71 -4.97
C ALA A 531 -4.23 8.77 -4.44
N THR A 532 -4.46 10.02 -4.83
CA THR A 532 -3.69 11.17 -4.33
C THR A 532 -4.45 11.91 -3.24
N GLU A 533 -5.79 11.87 -3.28
CA GLU A 533 -6.66 12.54 -2.30
C GLU A 533 -8.01 11.80 -2.23
N ILE A 534 -8.55 11.68 -1.01
CA ILE A 534 -9.93 11.24 -0.77
C ILE A 534 -10.60 12.27 0.15
N LEU A 535 -11.69 12.88 -0.34
CA LEU A 535 -12.49 13.86 0.38
C LEU A 535 -13.80 13.21 0.81
N ASP A 536 -14.13 13.32 2.09
CA ASP A 536 -15.41 12.86 2.63
C ASP A 536 -16.43 14.00 2.61
N LEU A 537 -17.51 13.81 1.84
CA LEU A 537 -18.64 14.74 1.73
C LEU A 537 -19.86 14.26 2.54
N GLY A 538 -19.70 13.25 3.39
CA GLY A 538 -20.74 12.64 4.21
C GLY A 538 -21.49 11.53 3.48
N THR A 539 -22.29 11.88 2.47
CA THR A 539 -23.07 10.93 1.66
C THR A 539 -22.35 10.47 0.39
N ALA A 540 -21.21 11.08 0.09
CA ALA A 540 -20.33 10.70 -1.01
C ALA A 540 -18.85 10.90 -0.62
N LEU A 541 -17.94 10.18 -1.28
CA LEU A 541 -16.51 10.43 -1.24
C LEU A 541 -16.02 10.84 -2.62
N VAL A 542 -15.14 11.84 -2.69
CA VAL A 542 -14.45 12.19 -3.93
C VAL A 542 -13.02 11.69 -3.86
N GLU A 543 -12.69 10.68 -4.67
CA GLU A 543 -11.33 10.15 -4.81
C GLU A 543 -10.70 10.73 -6.09
N THR A 544 -9.58 11.44 -5.93
CA THR A 544 -8.76 11.91 -7.04
C THR A 544 -7.47 11.10 -7.09
N GLY A 545 -7.01 10.74 -8.29
CA GLY A 545 -5.75 10.03 -8.41
C GLY A 545 -5.25 9.84 -9.83
N MET A 546 -4.26 8.97 -9.94
CA MET A 546 -3.61 8.58 -11.19
C MET A 546 -3.78 7.09 -11.45
N PHE A 547 -3.70 6.68 -12.70
CA PHE A 547 -3.70 5.25 -13.04
C PHE A 547 -2.65 4.93 -14.10
N THR A 548 -2.13 3.70 -14.03
CA THR A 548 -1.48 3.00 -15.14
C THR A 548 -2.44 1.90 -15.60
N ILE A 549 -2.73 1.84 -16.90
CA ILE A 549 -3.60 0.82 -17.49
C ILE A 549 -2.86 0.08 -18.60
N THR A 550 -2.90 -1.25 -18.55
CA THR A 550 -2.29 -2.15 -19.52
C THR A 550 -3.39 -2.86 -20.30
N TRP A 551 -3.33 -2.73 -21.61
CA TRP A 551 -4.26 -3.34 -22.56
C TRP A 551 -3.60 -4.47 -23.31
N SER A 552 -4.32 -5.56 -23.48
CA SER A 552 -4.01 -6.59 -24.48
C SER A 552 -4.95 -6.38 -25.68
N LEU A 553 -4.36 -6.16 -26.85
CA LEU A 553 -5.09 -5.97 -28.10
C LEU A 553 -5.51 -7.30 -28.70
N ALA A 554 -6.52 -7.28 -29.57
CA ALA A 554 -6.94 -8.47 -30.34
C ALA A 554 -5.80 -9.05 -31.22
N THR A 555 -4.79 -8.25 -31.55
CA THR A 555 -3.58 -8.69 -32.28
C THR A 555 -2.58 -9.47 -31.42
N GLY A 556 -2.79 -9.50 -30.10
CA GLY A 556 -1.84 -10.07 -29.13
C GLY A 556 -0.79 -9.09 -28.62
N ALA A 557 -0.71 -7.87 -29.18
CA ALA A 557 0.17 -6.82 -28.66
C ALA A 557 -0.32 -6.26 -27.32
N THR A 558 0.60 -5.71 -26.55
CA THR A 558 0.32 -5.05 -25.26
C THR A 558 0.59 -3.55 -25.38
N GLU A 559 -0.31 -2.73 -24.86
CA GLU A 559 -0.17 -1.27 -24.77
C GLU A 559 -0.31 -0.83 -23.32
N GLU A 560 0.50 0.13 -22.88
CA GLU A 560 0.40 0.73 -21.56
C GLU A 560 0.13 2.22 -21.69
N GLU A 561 -0.82 2.73 -20.91
CA GLU A 561 -1.16 4.15 -20.86
C GLU A 561 -1.25 4.65 -19.42
N ARG A 562 -0.91 5.91 -19.24
CA ARG A 562 -0.97 6.59 -17.95
C ARG A 562 -1.97 7.74 -18.00
N GLY A 563 -2.72 7.89 -16.91
CA GLY A 563 -3.77 8.89 -16.83
C GLY A 563 -4.12 9.31 -15.42
N LYS A 564 -5.22 10.06 -15.33
CA LYS A 564 -5.77 10.67 -14.13
C LYS A 564 -7.27 10.41 -14.06
N TYR A 565 -7.79 10.38 -12.85
CA TYR A 565 -9.20 10.15 -12.60
C TYR A 565 -9.74 11.00 -11.46
N VAL A 566 -11.05 11.21 -11.51
CA VAL A 566 -11.86 11.62 -10.35
C VAL A 566 -13.04 10.66 -10.27
N HIS A 567 -13.17 9.97 -9.15
CA HIS A 567 -14.30 9.10 -8.82
C HIS A 567 -15.14 9.75 -7.73
N VAL A 568 -16.45 9.76 -7.94
CA VAL A 568 -17.42 10.11 -6.89
C VAL A 568 -18.07 8.82 -6.44
N TRP A 569 -17.73 8.40 -5.22
CA TRP A 569 -18.27 7.22 -4.58
C TRP A 569 -19.47 7.61 -3.72
N GLY A 570 -20.66 7.21 -4.12
CA GLY A 570 -21.83 7.33 -3.27
C GLY A 570 -21.77 6.35 -2.10
N VAL A 571 -22.12 6.83 -0.90
CA VAL A 571 -22.24 6.00 0.31
C VAL A 571 -23.60 5.32 0.32
N GLU A 572 -23.60 3.99 0.29
CA GLU A 572 -24.80 3.16 0.42
C GLU A 572 -25.26 3.08 1.90
N PRO A 573 -26.53 2.71 2.18
CA PRO A 573 -27.03 2.60 3.55
C PRO A 573 -26.27 1.63 4.46
N ASP A 574 -25.63 0.62 3.87
CA ASP A 574 -24.76 -0.35 4.57
C ASP A 574 -23.32 0.14 4.76
N GLY A 575 -23.03 1.40 4.38
CA GLY A 575 -21.70 1.99 4.40
C GLY A 575 -20.79 1.54 3.25
N SER A 576 -21.24 0.66 2.36
CA SER A 576 -20.48 0.33 1.17
C SER A 576 -20.44 1.51 0.19
N LEU A 577 -19.54 1.44 -0.79
CA LEU A 577 -19.35 2.49 -1.78
C LEU A 577 -19.62 1.96 -3.17
N ARG A 578 -20.33 2.76 -3.97
CA ARG A 578 -20.57 2.56 -5.40
C ARG A 578 -20.36 3.86 -6.15
N LEU A 579 -19.82 3.77 -7.36
CA LEU A 579 -19.61 4.91 -8.23
C LEU A 579 -20.94 5.56 -8.58
N GLU A 580 -21.06 6.81 -8.20
CA GLU A 580 -22.04 7.76 -8.71
C GLU A 580 -21.52 8.42 -9.99
N SER A 581 -20.21 8.70 -10.04
CA SER A 581 -19.56 9.05 -11.30
C SER A 581 -18.11 8.60 -11.39
N ASP A 582 -17.66 8.28 -12.60
CA ASP A 582 -16.25 8.09 -12.93
C ASP A 582 -15.82 8.97 -14.11
N VAL A 583 -14.81 9.81 -13.87
CA VAL A 583 -14.21 10.63 -14.92
C VAL A 583 -12.75 10.25 -15.06
N ARG A 584 -12.33 9.86 -16.28
CA ARG A 584 -10.97 9.38 -16.55
C ARG A 584 -10.43 10.02 -17.83
N GLY A 585 -9.17 10.46 -17.76
CA GLY A 585 -8.47 10.94 -18.94
C GLY A 585 -6.97 10.65 -18.91
N TYR A 586 -6.29 10.87 -20.03
CA TYR A 586 -4.88 10.49 -20.21
C TYR A 586 -3.93 11.69 -20.09
N PHE A 587 -2.67 11.44 -19.73
CA PHE A 587 -1.63 12.48 -19.64
C PHE A 587 -1.08 12.93 -20.99
N ARG A 588 -1.45 12.23 -22.07
CA ARG A 588 -1.08 12.55 -23.44
C ARG A 588 -2.24 12.23 -24.38
N ARG A 589 -2.19 12.78 -25.58
CA ARG A 589 -3.11 12.36 -26.64
C ARG A 589 -2.79 10.93 -27.03
N LEU A 590 -3.81 10.09 -27.09
CA LEU A 590 -3.62 8.71 -27.49
C LEU A 590 -3.37 8.63 -29.01
N PRO A 591 -2.49 7.72 -29.48
CA PRO A 591 -2.19 7.59 -30.91
C PRO A 591 -3.41 7.22 -31.76
N ASP A 592 -4.32 6.41 -31.21
CA ASP A 592 -5.56 5.97 -31.86
C ASP A 592 -6.79 6.24 -30.97
N PRO A 593 -7.28 7.50 -30.96
CA PRO A 593 -8.48 7.90 -30.22
C PRO A 593 -9.75 7.15 -30.65
N ALA A 594 -9.85 6.81 -31.95
CA ALA A 594 -11.06 6.23 -32.54
C ALA A 594 -11.40 4.87 -31.93
N ALA A 595 -10.39 4.12 -31.52
CA ALA A 595 -10.62 2.80 -30.95
C ALA A 595 -10.99 2.83 -29.45
N PHE A 596 -10.98 4.00 -28.80
CA PHE A 596 -11.59 4.23 -27.47
C PHE A 596 -13.05 4.68 -27.58
N PHE A 597 -13.55 4.91 -28.79
CA PHE A 597 -14.94 5.23 -29.04
C PHE A 597 -15.79 3.96 -29.26
N VAL A 598 -16.99 3.95 -28.70
CA VAL A 598 -18.06 2.98 -28.94
C VAL A 598 -19.33 3.74 -29.26
N ASP A 599 -19.93 3.45 -30.42
CA ASP A 599 -21.22 4.01 -30.82
C ASP A 599 -22.34 3.34 -30.02
N LEU A 600 -22.83 4.02 -28.99
CA LEU A 600 -23.91 3.57 -28.12
C LEU A 600 -25.09 4.55 -28.24
N PRO A 601 -26.34 4.06 -28.21
CA PRO A 601 -27.52 4.93 -28.11
C PRO A 601 -27.37 5.88 -26.94
N GLN A 602 -27.62 7.17 -27.17
CA GLN A 602 -27.55 8.17 -26.11
C GLN A 602 -28.68 7.92 -25.11
N GLY A 603 -28.32 7.68 -23.85
CA GLY A 603 -29.27 7.64 -22.74
C GLY A 603 -29.71 9.05 -22.35
N HIS A 604 -30.92 9.16 -21.80
CA HIS A 604 -31.38 10.36 -21.10
C HIS A 604 -31.36 10.07 -19.61
N THR A 605 -30.95 11.05 -18.80
CA THR A 605 -31.21 11.02 -17.36
C THR A 605 -32.70 11.25 -17.13
N SER A 606 -33.35 10.40 -16.33
CA SER A 606 -34.65 10.76 -15.76
C SER A 606 -34.37 11.78 -14.66
N ALA A 607 -34.61 13.06 -14.95
CA ALA A 607 -34.55 14.07 -13.90
C ALA A 607 -35.83 13.98 -13.06
N ASP A 608 -35.67 13.74 -11.75
CA ASP A 608 -36.71 14.13 -10.79
C ASP A 608 -36.89 15.65 -10.84
N HIS A 609 -38.08 16.13 -10.47
CA HIS A 609 -38.35 17.57 -10.45
C HIS A 609 -37.44 18.28 -9.43
N PRO A 610 -36.61 19.27 -9.84
CA PRO A 610 -35.66 19.93 -8.96
C PRO A 610 -36.36 20.79 -7.91
N SER A 611 -35.78 20.85 -6.70
CA SER A 611 -36.27 21.72 -5.63
C SER A 611 -35.99 23.20 -5.93
N ALA A 612 -36.61 24.12 -5.15
CA ALA A 612 -36.35 25.55 -5.31
C ALA A 612 -34.88 25.95 -5.03
N ALA A 613 -34.20 25.21 -4.14
CA ALA A 613 -32.78 25.39 -3.84
C ALA A 613 -31.92 24.92 -5.03
N ASP A 614 -32.27 23.78 -5.64
CA ASP A 614 -31.61 23.26 -6.83
C ASP A 614 -31.70 24.26 -7.99
N LEU A 615 -32.87 24.88 -8.19
CA LEU A 615 -33.06 25.91 -9.22
C LEU A 615 -32.19 27.15 -8.98
N ALA A 616 -31.91 27.53 -7.74
CA ALA A 616 -31.04 28.68 -7.43
C ALA A 616 -29.57 28.36 -7.71
N LEU A 617 -29.11 27.18 -7.26
CA LEU A 617 -27.75 26.70 -7.53
C LEU A 617 -27.53 26.51 -9.03
N GLU A 618 -28.48 25.91 -9.73
CA GLU A 618 -28.47 25.73 -11.18
C GLU A 618 -28.30 27.06 -11.92
N ARG A 619 -29.03 28.12 -11.53
CA ARG A 619 -28.84 29.47 -12.08
C ARG A 619 -27.43 30.01 -11.84
N THR A 620 -26.88 29.82 -10.64
CA THR A 620 -25.51 30.23 -10.31
C THR A 620 -24.48 29.52 -11.18
N LEU A 621 -24.60 28.20 -11.33
CA LEU A 621 -23.71 27.40 -12.18
C LEU A 621 -23.84 27.79 -13.66
N HIS A 622 -25.06 27.99 -14.16
CA HIS A 622 -25.29 28.47 -15.52
C HIS A 622 -24.67 29.84 -15.81
N ALA A 623 -24.82 30.80 -14.89
CA ALA A 623 -24.22 32.13 -15.04
C ALA A 623 -22.68 32.04 -15.12
N ARG A 624 -22.07 31.18 -14.29
CA ARG A 624 -20.62 30.91 -14.33
C ARG A 624 -20.19 30.26 -15.65
N ASN A 625 -20.94 29.26 -16.11
CA ASN A 625 -20.67 28.61 -17.40
C ASN A 625 -20.78 29.57 -18.58
N ALA A 626 -21.77 30.48 -18.57
CA ALA A 626 -21.91 31.52 -19.58
C ALA A 626 -20.72 32.49 -19.55
N ARG A 627 -20.27 32.92 -18.36
CA ARG A 627 -19.08 33.77 -18.21
C ARG A 627 -17.83 33.07 -18.71
N ASN A 628 -17.62 31.81 -18.35
CA ASN A 628 -16.48 31.01 -18.81
C ASN A 628 -16.50 30.84 -20.34
N ALA A 629 -17.66 30.55 -20.92
CA ALA A 629 -17.81 30.46 -22.38
C ALA A 629 -17.43 31.75 -23.11
N VAL A 630 -17.81 32.92 -22.55
CA VAL A 630 -17.37 34.22 -23.07
C VAL A 630 -15.85 34.38 -22.95
N ALA A 631 -15.28 34.06 -21.78
CA ALA A 631 -13.86 34.18 -21.52
C ALA A 631 -13.00 33.33 -22.49
N VAL A 632 -13.39 32.07 -22.73
CA VAL A 632 -12.76 31.21 -23.74
C VAL A 632 -12.89 31.81 -25.13
N ARG A 633 -14.09 32.29 -25.49
CA ARG A 633 -14.34 32.88 -26.82
C ARG A 633 -13.48 34.13 -27.07
N THR A 634 -13.22 34.92 -26.04
CA THR A 634 -12.46 36.18 -26.13
C THR A 634 -11.00 36.03 -25.73
N HIS A 635 -10.51 34.80 -25.50
CA HIS A 635 -9.14 34.54 -25.05
C HIS A 635 -8.76 35.29 -23.76
N ASP A 636 -9.70 35.37 -22.81
CA ASP A 636 -9.51 35.95 -21.49
C ASP A 636 -9.22 34.85 -20.46
N ALA A 637 -7.94 34.63 -20.19
CA ALA A 637 -7.49 33.64 -19.21
C ALA A 637 -7.77 34.11 -17.77
N GLU A 638 -7.69 35.41 -17.49
CA GLU A 638 -7.80 35.95 -16.13
C GLU A 638 -9.21 35.72 -15.55
N THR A 639 -10.24 35.92 -16.36
CA THR A 639 -11.62 35.60 -15.97
C THR A 639 -11.81 34.12 -15.63
N GLN A 640 -11.09 33.21 -16.30
CA GLN A 640 -11.13 31.78 -15.96
C GLN A 640 -10.35 31.49 -14.67
N ILE A 641 -9.18 32.11 -14.52
CA ILE A 641 -8.29 31.93 -13.36
C ILE A 641 -8.98 32.39 -12.06
N ALA A 642 -9.79 33.46 -12.12
CA ALA A 642 -10.49 34.04 -10.97
C ALA A 642 -11.45 33.06 -10.24
N ASP A 643 -11.89 31.99 -10.90
CA ASP A 643 -12.78 31.01 -10.28
C ASP A 643 -12.05 30.00 -9.38
N TYR A 644 -10.75 29.78 -9.59
CA TYR A 644 -9.98 28.75 -8.87
C TYR A 644 -9.67 29.14 -7.42
N SER A 645 -9.64 28.14 -6.53
CA SER A 645 -9.04 28.29 -5.21
C SER A 645 -7.51 28.26 -5.28
N GLU A 646 -6.83 28.76 -4.25
CA GLU A 646 -5.36 28.79 -4.20
C GLU A 646 -4.73 27.39 -4.26
N ASP A 647 -5.41 26.41 -3.67
CA ASP A 647 -5.07 24.99 -3.57
C ASP A 647 -5.79 24.12 -4.61
N ALA A 648 -6.27 24.72 -5.70
CA ALA A 648 -7.00 24.00 -6.73
C ALA A 648 -6.11 22.99 -7.48
N VAL A 649 -6.71 21.92 -8.01
CA VAL A 649 -6.03 20.99 -8.93
C VAL A 649 -6.78 20.95 -10.25
N VAL A 650 -6.06 21.25 -11.33
CA VAL A 650 -6.57 21.13 -12.70
C VAL A 650 -5.95 19.90 -13.35
N MET A 651 -6.81 19.08 -13.95
CA MET A 651 -6.47 17.87 -14.70
C MET A 651 -6.90 18.07 -16.16
N PRO A 652 -6.06 18.73 -16.99
CA PRO A 652 -6.43 19.04 -18.36
C PRO A 652 -6.51 17.80 -19.25
N PHE A 653 -7.09 17.97 -20.43
CA PHE A 653 -7.04 16.96 -21.46
C PHE A 653 -5.60 16.80 -21.97
N ALA A 654 -5.15 15.54 -22.12
CA ALA A 654 -3.86 15.19 -22.70
C ALA A 654 -2.63 15.89 -22.08
N ASP A 655 -2.67 16.15 -20.77
CA ASP A 655 -1.60 16.82 -20.01
C ASP A 655 -1.57 16.31 -18.56
N THR A 656 -0.47 16.55 -17.85
CA THR A 656 -0.29 16.28 -16.42
C THR A 656 -1.06 17.27 -15.54
N ASN A 657 -1.29 16.89 -14.29
CA ASN A 657 -2.00 17.72 -13.33
C ASN A 657 -1.24 19.02 -13.05
N LYS A 658 -1.97 20.10 -12.78
CA LYS A 658 -1.45 21.40 -12.34
C LYS A 658 -2.01 21.67 -10.94
N THR A 659 -1.14 21.84 -9.96
CA THR A 659 -1.51 21.94 -8.54
C THR A 659 -1.22 23.33 -8.00
N GLY A 660 -2.25 23.95 -7.44
CA GLY A 660 -2.20 25.29 -6.90
C GLY A 660 -2.17 26.39 -7.96
N ILE A 661 -2.52 27.60 -7.55
CA ILE A 661 -2.64 28.74 -8.47
C ILE A 661 -1.32 29.12 -9.16
N ALA A 662 -0.19 28.82 -8.51
CA ALA A 662 1.15 29.06 -9.03
C ALA A 662 1.47 28.25 -10.29
N GLU A 663 0.91 27.04 -10.42
CA GLU A 663 1.04 26.22 -11.65
C GLU A 663 -0.12 26.47 -12.63
N ILE A 664 -1.34 26.67 -12.13
CA ILE A 664 -2.54 26.84 -12.95
C ILE A 664 -2.51 28.13 -13.77
N ARG A 665 -2.13 29.25 -13.14
CA ARG A 665 -2.10 30.57 -13.80
C ARG A 665 -1.19 30.60 -15.04
N PRO A 666 0.12 30.26 -14.95
CA PRO A 666 0.98 30.27 -16.13
C PRO A 666 0.53 29.27 -17.19
N TYR A 667 0.00 28.11 -16.77
CA TYR A 667 -0.57 27.14 -17.70
C TYR A 667 -1.75 27.71 -18.51
N LEU A 668 -2.76 28.29 -17.85
CA LEU A 668 -3.95 28.82 -18.52
C LEU A 668 -3.63 30.03 -19.42
N LEU A 669 -2.69 30.88 -19.02
CA LEU A 669 -2.20 31.98 -19.86
C LEU A 669 -1.53 31.45 -21.13
N ALA A 670 -0.61 30.48 -20.99
CA ALA A 670 0.07 29.88 -22.13
C ALA A 670 -0.89 29.11 -23.06
N TYR A 671 -1.84 28.36 -22.48
CA TYR A 671 -2.87 27.63 -23.23
C TYR A 671 -3.76 28.58 -24.03
N THR A 672 -4.19 29.68 -23.41
CA THR A 672 -5.01 30.70 -24.06
C THR A 672 -4.24 31.42 -25.18
N GLU A 673 -2.96 31.74 -24.94
CA GLU A 673 -2.10 32.37 -25.94
C GLU A 673 -1.88 31.47 -27.16
N ALA A 674 -1.60 30.18 -26.94
CA ALA A 674 -1.48 29.19 -28.02
C ALA A 674 -2.76 29.07 -28.87
N GLY A 675 -3.91 29.36 -28.28
CA GLY A 675 -5.23 29.35 -28.94
C GLY A 675 -5.50 30.57 -29.82
N ARG A 676 -4.74 31.68 -29.74
CA ARG A 676 -5.05 32.93 -30.46
C ARG A 676 -5.07 32.82 -31.98
N GLY A 677 -4.40 31.82 -32.55
CA GLY A 677 -4.47 31.50 -33.97
C GLY A 677 -5.85 30.96 -34.43
N ALA A 678 -6.76 30.69 -33.49
CA ALA A 678 -8.12 30.24 -33.76
C ALA A 678 -9.17 31.28 -33.32
N THR A 679 -10.21 31.41 -34.11
CA THR A 679 -11.45 32.12 -33.79
C THR A 679 -12.51 31.12 -33.35
N PHE A 680 -13.22 31.43 -32.26
CA PHE A 680 -14.29 30.59 -31.73
C PHE A 680 -15.66 31.15 -32.11
N GLY A 681 -16.27 30.57 -33.16
CA GLY A 681 -17.58 31.00 -33.66
C GLY A 681 -18.71 30.77 -32.65
N SER A 682 -18.61 29.71 -31.84
CA SER A 682 -19.49 29.50 -30.70
C SER A 682 -18.78 28.69 -29.62
N VAL A 683 -18.91 29.11 -28.36
CA VAL A 683 -18.52 28.33 -27.18
C VAL A 683 -19.79 28.11 -26.36
N ARG A 684 -20.18 26.87 -26.16
CA ARG A 684 -21.33 26.50 -25.33
C ARG A 684 -20.86 25.60 -24.20
N VAL A 685 -21.30 25.91 -22.98
CA VAL A 685 -21.09 25.07 -21.80
C VAL A 685 -22.46 24.88 -21.15
N TRP A 686 -22.82 23.63 -20.83
CA TRP A 686 -24.08 23.28 -20.16
C TRP A 686 -23.85 22.15 -19.17
N ASN A 687 -24.77 21.99 -18.22
CA ASN A 687 -24.65 20.95 -17.20
C ASN A 687 -25.51 19.74 -17.58
N VAL A 688 -25.00 18.55 -17.29
CA VAL A 688 -25.77 17.30 -17.39
C VAL A 688 -26.21 16.78 -16.01
N GLY A 689 -25.76 17.44 -14.95
CA GLY A 689 -26.15 17.21 -13.57
C GLY A 689 -25.29 18.05 -12.61
N PHE A 690 -25.73 18.14 -11.36
CA PHE A 690 -24.95 18.65 -10.24
C PHE A 690 -25.48 18.03 -8.93
N GLU A 691 -24.65 18.01 -7.90
CA GLU A 691 -25.01 17.59 -6.54
C GLU A 691 -24.49 18.62 -5.51
N ASP A 692 -25.33 18.99 -4.54
CA ASP A 692 -24.97 19.89 -3.43
C ASP A 692 -24.73 19.09 -2.14
N PHE A 693 -23.52 19.16 -1.61
CA PHE A 693 -23.08 18.55 -0.35
C PHE A 693 -22.83 19.61 0.73
N GLY A 694 -23.48 20.78 0.62
CA GLY A 694 -23.36 21.89 1.55
C GLY A 694 -22.06 22.67 1.37
N ALA A 695 -20.97 22.17 1.95
CA ALA A 695 -19.64 22.79 1.82
C ALA A 695 -19.03 22.63 0.43
N TYR A 696 -19.50 21.63 -0.33
CA TYR A 696 -19.02 21.29 -1.66
C TYR A 696 -20.18 21.14 -2.64
N VAL A 697 -19.95 21.47 -3.91
CA VAL A 697 -20.87 21.24 -5.02
C VAL A 697 -20.12 20.51 -6.12
N ILE A 698 -20.67 19.40 -6.59
CA ILE A 698 -20.16 18.69 -7.78
C ILE A 698 -20.98 19.15 -8.98
N GLU A 699 -20.31 19.56 -10.04
CA GLU A 699 -20.91 19.93 -11.32
C GLU A 699 -20.37 19.03 -12.43
N TYR A 700 -21.24 18.57 -13.32
CA TYR A 700 -20.85 17.82 -14.52
C TYR A 700 -21.09 18.65 -15.78
N PRO A 701 -20.11 19.48 -16.18
CA PRO A 701 -20.25 20.29 -17.38
C PRO A 701 -19.98 19.45 -18.65
N LYS A 702 -20.71 19.76 -19.71
CA LYS A 702 -20.36 19.44 -21.11
C LYS A 702 -20.08 20.73 -21.85
N PHE A 703 -19.24 20.65 -22.87
CA PHE A 703 -18.95 21.78 -23.74
C PHE A 703 -18.99 21.41 -25.21
N GLN A 704 -19.22 22.43 -26.04
CA GLN A 704 -19.04 22.38 -27.49
C GLN A 704 -18.39 23.69 -27.95
N VAL A 705 -17.30 23.58 -28.70
CA VAL A 705 -16.57 24.71 -29.28
C VAL A 705 -16.51 24.55 -30.79
N ASN A 706 -17.10 25.50 -31.52
CA ASN A 706 -16.93 25.62 -32.96
C ASN A 706 -15.77 26.58 -33.21
N TRP A 707 -14.70 26.10 -33.83
CA TRP A 707 -13.47 26.86 -34.02
C TRP A 707 -13.03 26.88 -35.49
N ARG A 708 -12.28 27.93 -35.86
CA ARG A 708 -11.64 28.10 -37.16
C ARG A 708 -10.29 28.77 -36.99
N SER A 709 -9.25 28.22 -37.60
CA SER A 709 -7.94 28.85 -37.76
C SER A 709 -7.71 29.23 -39.23
N SER A 710 -6.50 29.69 -39.56
CA SER A 710 -6.08 29.96 -40.94
C SER A 710 -6.01 28.71 -41.82
N THR A 711 -5.85 27.52 -41.23
CA THR A 711 -5.61 26.26 -41.97
C THR A 711 -6.67 25.20 -41.75
N ALA A 712 -7.53 25.34 -40.74
CA ALA A 712 -8.52 24.31 -40.39
C ALA A 712 -9.74 24.90 -39.68
N SER A 713 -10.82 24.12 -39.60
CA SER A 713 -11.96 24.41 -38.73
C SER A 713 -12.57 23.12 -38.23
N GLY A 714 -13.25 23.18 -37.09
CA GLY A 714 -13.88 21.98 -36.52
C GLY A 714 -14.81 22.29 -35.38
N VAL A 715 -15.40 21.21 -34.86
CA VAL A 715 -16.19 21.21 -33.64
C VAL A 715 -15.48 20.31 -32.64
N VAL A 716 -15.28 20.81 -31.43
CA VAL A 716 -14.74 20.01 -30.32
C VAL A 716 -15.82 19.90 -29.27
N LYS A 717 -16.05 18.69 -28.78
CA LYS A 717 -16.96 18.40 -27.67
C LYS A 717 -16.21 17.72 -26.56
N GLY A 718 -16.74 17.83 -25.35
CA GLY A 718 -16.16 17.18 -24.19
C GLY A 718 -16.95 17.50 -22.94
N GLY A 719 -16.35 17.25 -21.79
CA GLY A 719 -16.96 17.53 -20.50
C GLY A 719 -16.02 17.19 -19.36
N GLY A 720 -16.59 16.69 -18.27
CA GLY A 720 -15.85 16.18 -17.13
C GLY A 720 -16.54 16.52 -15.82
N LEU A 721 -15.75 16.85 -14.81
CA LEU A 721 -16.24 17.13 -13.46
C LEU A 721 -15.55 18.38 -12.92
N ARG A 722 -16.33 19.20 -12.22
CA ARG A 722 -15.85 20.32 -11.41
C ARG A 722 -16.36 20.16 -9.98
N LEU A 723 -15.43 20.08 -9.03
CA LEU A 723 -15.72 20.15 -7.60
C LEU A 723 -15.52 21.58 -7.14
N TRP A 724 -16.59 22.20 -6.68
CA TRP A 724 -16.60 23.55 -6.13
C TRP A 724 -16.59 23.49 -4.60
N ARG A 725 -15.81 24.34 -3.96
CA ARG A 725 -15.81 24.56 -2.50
C ARG A 725 -16.53 25.87 -2.20
N ARG A 726 -17.49 25.84 -1.27
CA ARG A 726 -18.21 27.02 -0.81
C ARG A 726 -17.33 27.81 0.16
N ARG A 727 -17.20 29.11 -0.09
CA ARG A 727 -16.51 30.06 0.80
C ARG A 727 -17.47 30.50 1.92
N ALA A 728 -16.93 31.14 2.95
CA ALA A 728 -17.71 31.66 4.08
C ALA A 728 -18.79 32.68 3.67
N ASP A 729 -18.58 33.40 2.56
CA ASP A 729 -19.54 34.35 1.97
C ASP A 729 -20.62 33.67 1.09
N GLY A 730 -20.62 32.33 1.01
CA GLY A 730 -21.53 31.54 0.19
C GLY A 730 -21.14 31.42 -1.29
N SER A 731 -20.10 32.14 -1.73
CA SER A 731 -19.59 32.04 -3.11
C SER A 731 -18.88 30.70 -3.35
N LEU A 732 -18.83 30.27 -4.61
CA LEU A 732 -18.13 29.04 -5.01
C LEU A 732 -16.72 29.32 -5.53
N ALA A 733 -15.77 28.49 -5.11
CA ALA A 733 -14.39 28.43 -5.58
C ALA A 733 -14.15 27.08 -6.27
N LEU A 734 -13.60 27.06 -7.47
CA LEU A 734 -13.27 25.82 -8.17
C LEU A 734 -12.07 25.17 -7.50
N PHE A 735 -12.28 23.98 -6.95
CA PHE A 735 -11.32 23.27 -6.11
C PHE A 735 -10.67 22.10 -6.84
N ARG A 736 -11.44 21.30 -7.59
CA ARG A 736 -10.91 20.26 -8.50
C ARG A 736 -11.59 20.38 -9.85
N GLN A 737 -10.84 20.21 -10.93
CA GLN A 737 -11.40 20.11 -12.28
C GLN A 737 -10.70 19.01 -13.06
N ILE A 738 -11.47 18.12 -13.66
CA ILE A 738 -10.98 17.18 -14.69
C ILE A 738 -11.74 17.41 -16.00
N GLY A 739 -10.98 17.54 -17.09
CA GLY A 739 -11.52 17.73 -18.44
C GLY A 739 -11.31 16.50 -19.31
N THR A 740 -12.34 16.15 -20.06
CA THR A 740 -12.34 15.06 -21.07
C THR A 740 -12.81 15.58 -22.42
N HIS A 741 -12.38 14.93 -23.50
CA HIS A 741 -12.79 15.26 -24.87
C HIS A 741 -13.50 14.08 -25.52
N ASP A 742 -14.55 14.35 -26.29
CA ASP A 742 -15.22 13.33 -27.11
C ASP A 742 -14.39 13.10 -28.39
N TYR A 743 -14.44 11.89 -28.97
CA TYR A 743 -13.71 11.58 -30.22
C TYR A 743 -14.23 12.35 -31.45
N ARG A 744 -15.55 12.54 -31.56
CA ARG A 744 -16.23 13.05 -32.77
C ARG A 744 -16.57 14.54 -32.73
#